data_AF-A0A2V7VV55-F1
#
_entry.id   AF-A0A2V7VV55-F1
#
_cell.length_a   1.000
_cell.length_b   1.000
_cell.length_c   1.000
_cell.angle_alpha   90.00
_cell.angle_beta   90.00
_cell.angle_gamma   90.00
#
_symmetry.space_group_name_H-M   'P 1'
#
loop_
_entity.id
_entity.type
_entity.pdbx_description
1 polymer ?
#
loop_
_entity_poly.entity_id
_entity_poly.type
_entity_poly.pdbx_seq_one_letter_code
_entity_poly.pdbx_strand_id
1 'polypeptide(L)'
;MRPLAVLALLLTLACRTAPPLTSNPAPLAPAAPQGMTIEEEARLLALEDRREYDPAFAASWLQNPDPLHRIRIALALGRIGPHAFVDANNDGDFDPPAEKRAGVAELTTLATDSDRRVREMAAFALGEIGDNSAEETLFTLANDQDAGVAAEAVEALSKLKPNLQRYVAIADGSAPEGVRARAVRFLFRLANDDAGAAATRALSSASAAIRQEGAYALARRVLAAAQPQLELLLTDPNTLTRAYATTALGRIGSAASAPKIIAMLGDSHPWVRTNAAIALGRIAEKNRSVLHPEDLPRIFAALDDPDGGVRSAMADTLGYYAETNDTARKRLLDTLTNGSQWERELAAGAIAKHLPNDLAAIGDNASPWQRLRVIEAKPDTRTKYYKAAEPLVRGNAIGAIPDDRADAEIDVIRAALGDADVIVRANAIDRYAATKVDPVETRAATLHQLEQRERKAEMNDARLSAITSLAKIDHPERETFLRSLLKDDDPVVRRVAAEQIAEQLKKELPQYTPFPSKRTQAEYEEIVQWSHASHTATIHMTRGIIELALLTQDAPLTTWNFAQLAKRKYFDNSSFMRVVPNFVIQGGDPRNDMNGGPGYAIRDEINLQKYTRGAVGMALSGPDTGGSQFFITHSPQPHLDGGYTIFGRVYDGMSGVVDQTERGDRVTTIAIDEHPPVATETVYGVANISLPLEIGPTTPERLLAIVPGYAQRKSDYKPDASVEEMMKTYVTPQDRVEVIMGTWCPDSLREVPKFLRIVDDLKSQFGVALPATFVAVDRAKQKPVKVEKVATFIYYRGDRELGRIVEKPQGLFEDDLLAIAAKQ
;
A
#
# COMPACT_ATOMS: atom_id res chain seq x y z
N MET A 1 -12.84 70.21 8.54
CA MET A 1 -14.06 71.02 8.78
C MET A 1 -15.13 70.12 9.39
N ARG A 2 -15.55 70.40 10.62
CA ARG A 2 -16.80 69.92 11.25
C ARG A 2 -18.01 70.63 10.58
N PRO A 3 -19.27 70.42 11.02
CA PRO A 3 -20.08 69.20 11.18
C PRO A 3 -21.52 69.45 10.65
N LEU A 4 -22.51 68.58 10.90
CA LEU A 4 -23.76 68.97 11.58
C LEU A 4 -24.70 67.79 11.83
N ALA A 5 -25.31 67.86 13.01
CA ALA A 5 -26.24 66.93 13.62
C ALA A 5 -27.60 67.61 13.82
N VAL A 6 -28.69 66.84 13.82
CA VAL A 6 -30.05 67.16 14.32
C VAL A 6 -30.79 65.81 14.47
N LEU A 7 -31.74 65.51 15.36
CA LEU A 7 -32.16 65.88 16.71
C LEU A 7 -33.28 64.87 17.07
N ALA A 8 -33.52 64.65 18.36
CA ALA A 8 -34.40 63.67 19.01
C ALA A 8 -35.93 63.82 18.80
N LEU A 9 -36.70 62.76 19.13
CA LEU A 9 -37.87 62.89 20.02
C LEU A 9 -38.31 61.55 20.66
N LEU A 10 -38.76 61.64 21.91
CA LEU A 10 -39.20 60.60 22.85
C LEU A 10 -40.72 60.35 22.80
N LEU A 11 -41.18 59.14 23.17
CA LEU A 11 -42.29 58.92 24.12
C LEU A 11 -42.38 57.46 24.60
N THR A 12 -42.61 57.32 25.91
CA THR A 12 -42.57 56.13 26.78
C THR A 12 -43.96 55.48 26.98
N LEU A 13 -44.04 54.17 27.28
CA LEU A 13 -44.63 53.66 28.55
C LEU A 13 -44.63 52.11 28.71
N ALA A 14 -44.44 51.74 29.98
CA ALA A 14 -44.91 50.55 30.72
C ALA A 14 -43.98 49.33 30.89
N CYS A 15 -43.39 49.26 32.10
CA CYS A 15 -42.69 48.15 32.70
C CYS A 15 -43.58 46.93 33.02
N ARG A 16 -43.05 45.73 32.78
CA ARG A 16 -43.19 44.59 33.69
C ARG A 16 -41.78 44.16 34.14
N THR A 17 -41.65 43.96 35.45
CA THR A 17 -40.42 43.67 36.18
C THR A 17 -39.84 42.29 35.84
N ALA A 18 -38.59 42.25 35.39
CA ALA A 18 -37.77 41.04 35.28
C ALA A 18 -36.75 41.00 36.45
N PRO A 19 -36.34 39.81 36.93
CA PRO A 19 -35.43 39.65 38.07
C PRO A 19 -34.02 40.23 37.80
N PRO A 20 -33.20 40.45 38.84
CA PRO A 20 -31.94 41.18 38.71
C PRO A 20 -30.99 40.52 37.72
N LEU A 21 -30.34 41.34 36.90
CA LEU A 21 -29.23 40.98 36.04
C LEU A 21 -28.12 40.36 36.89
N THR A 22 -28.02 39.04 36.85
CA THR A 22 -26.78 38.34 37.20
C THR A 22 -25.69 38.89 36.30
N SER A 23 -24.57 39.28 36.91
CA SER A 23 -23.33 39.67 36.24
C SER A 23 -23.13 38.88 34.95
N ASN A 24 -22.98 39.58 33.82
CA ASN A 24 -22.52 38.96 32.58
C ASN A 24 -21.27 38.12 32.94
N PRO A 25 -21.23 36.81 32.64
CA PRO A 25 -19.98 36.09 32.75
C PRO A 25 -18.97 36.86 31.90
N ALA A 26 -17.74 37.00 32.43
CA ALA A 26 -16.61 37.51 31.67
C ALA A 26 -16.63 36.86 30.27
N PRO A 27 -16.23 37.58 29.19
CA PRO A 27 -16.12 36.97 27.88
C PRO A 27 -15.38 35.65 28.05
N LEU A 28 -16.07 34.55 27.76
CA LEU A 28 -15.47 33.24 27.73
C LEU A 28 -14.22 33.41 26.89
N ALA A 29 -13.06 33.11 27.49
CA ALA A 29 -11.83 32.95 26.74
C ALA A 29 -12.17 32.16 25.46
N PRO A 30 -11.61 32.52 24.29
CA PRO A 30 -11.85 31.75 23.08
C PRO A 30 -11.73 30.27 23.44
N ALA A 31 -12.74 29.48 23.09
CA ALA A 31 -12.67 28.03 23.20
C ALA A 31 -11.27 27.65 22.70
N ALA A 32 -10.54 26.88 23.50
CA ALA A 32 -9.22 26.38 23.13
C ALA A 32 -9.25 25.95 21.65
N PRO A 33 -8.18 26.18 20.87
CA PRO A 33 -8.15 25.76 19.48
C PRO A 33 -8.71 24.33 19.41
N GLN A 34 -9.63 24.07 18.48
CA GLN A 34 -10.34 22.78 18.36
C GLN A 34 -9.40 21.64 17.90
N GLY A 35 -8.13 21.71 18.24
CA GLY A 35 -7.06 20.81 17.87
C GLY A 35 -5.95 20.85 18.92
N MET A 36 -5.04 19.89 18.81
CA MET A 36 -3.92 19.76 19.72
C MET A 36 -2.92 20.92 19.54
N THR A 37 -2.25 21.29 20.61
CA THR A 37 -1.11 22.21 20.52
C THR A 37 0.10 21.53 19.87
N ILE A 38 1.01 22.33 19.30
CA ILE A 38 2.27 21.82 18.74
C ILE A 38 3.06 21.04 19.80
N GLU A 39 3.08 21.51 21.05
CA GLU A 39 3.78 20.85 22.16
C GLU A 39 3.16 19.48 22.50
N GLU A 40 1.82 19.38 22.51
CA GLU A 40 1.09 18.13 22.74
C GLU A 40 1.36 17.10 21.64
N GLU A 41 1.26 17.51 20.37
CA GLU A 41 1.56 16.64 19.23
C GLU A 41 3.04 16.23 19.20
N ALA A 42 3.95 17.15 19.52
CA ALA A 42 5.38 16.88 19.57
C ALA A 42 5.74 15.88 20.67
N ARG A 43 5.16 16.03 21.87
CA ARG A 43 5.32 15.07 22.96
C ARG A 43 4.84 13.68 22.54
N LEU A 44 3.69 13.60 21.87
CA LEU A 44 3.16 12.32 21.41
C LEU A 44 4.00 11.70 20.29
N LEU A 45 4.46 12.51 19.33
CA LEU A 45 5.35 12.07 18.27
C LEU A 45 6.68 11.55 18.83
N ALA A 46 7.18 12.14 19.91
CA ALA A 46 8.36 11.64 20.61
C ALA A 46 8.14 10.27 21.25
N LEU A 47 6.98 10.02 21.86
CA LEU A 47 6.62 8.71 22.40
C LEU A 47 6.51 7.66 21.28
N GLU A 48 5.93 8.03 20.14
CA GLU A 48 5.86 7.15 18.97
C GLU A 48 7.25 6.81 18.42
N ASP A 49 8.11 7.80 18.18
CA ASP A 49 9.49 7.58 17.66
C ASP A 49 10.31 6.72 18.63
N ARG A 50 10.09 6.84 19.94
CA ARG A 50 10.78 6.02 20.94
C ARG A 50 10.12 4.66 21.22
N ARG A 51 8.90 4.43 20.69
CA ARG A 51 8.02 3.30 21.05
C ARG A 51 7.87 3.16 22.57
N GLU A 52 7.64 4.29 23.22
CA GLU A 52 7.61 4.40 24.68
C GLU A 52 6.17 4.53 25.17
N TYR A 53 5.78 3.66 26.10
CA TYR A 53 4.47 3.72 26.74
C TYR A 53 4.52 4.57 28.01
N ASP A 54 3.78 5.69 28.03
CA ASP A 54 3.56 6.53 29.22
C ASP A 54 2.12 6.32 29.73
N PRO A 55 1.91 5.54 30.82
CA PRO A 55 0.58 5.23 31.31
C PRO A 55 -0.17 6.46 31.86
N ALA A 56 0.55 7.42 32.47
CA ALA A 56 -0.07 8.61 33.02
C ALA A 56 -0.56 9.54 31.90
N PHE A 57 0.25 9.69 30.85
CA PHE A 57 -0.13 10.45 29.66
C PHE A 57 -1.30 9.79 28.93
N ALA A 58 -1.24 8.47 28.67
CA ALA A 58 -2.31 7.72 28.04
C ALA A 58 -3.63 7.86 28.82
N ALA A 59 -3.61 7.64 30.15
CA ALA A 59 -4.77 7.81 31.01
C ALA A 59 -5.41 9.21 30.91
N SER A 60 -4.59 10.25 30.86
CA SER A 60 -5.08 11.63 30.75
C SER A 60 -5.75 11.92 29.40
N TRP A 61 -5.21 11.40 28.29
CA TRP A 61 -5.74 11.64 26.95
C TRP A 61 -6.98 10.81 26.63
N LEU A 62 -7.10 9.61 27.20
CA LEU A 62 -8.29 8.76 27.09
C LEU A 62 -9.55 9.45 27.60
N GLN A 63 -9.42 10.28 28.64
CA GLN A 63 -10.54 11.00 29.26
C GLN A 63 -10.72 12.43 28.71
N ASN A 64 -9.97 12.82 27.68
CA ASN A 64 -10.07 14.15 27.10
C ASN A 64 -11.46 14.35 26.46
N PRO A 65 -12.16 15.46 26.73
CA PRO A 65 -13.49 15.71 26.16
C PRO A 65 -13.48 15.81 24.63
N ASP A 66 -12.39 16.23 24.02
CA ASP A 66 -12.25 16.33 22.57
C ASP A 66 -11.91 14.95 21.95
N PRO A 67 -12.76 14.43 21.04
CA PRO A 67 -12.49 13.17 20.36
C PRO A 67 -11.20 13.16 19.54
N LEU A 68 -10.67 14.30 19.08
CA LEU A 68 -9.41 14.32 18.32
C LEU A 68 -8.22 13.84 19.16
N HIS A 69 -8.16 14.22 20.43
CA HIS A 69 -7.16 13.73 21.37
C HIS A 69 -7.30 12.21 21.58
N ARG A 70 -8.53 11.72 21.72
CA ARG A 70 -8.82 10.28 21.91
C ARG A 70 -8.47 9.44 20.67
N ILE A 71 -8.75 9.96 19.46
CA ILE A 71 -8.30 9.35 18.20
C ILE A 71 -6.78 9.30 18.15
N ARG A 72 -6.12 10.42 18.45
CA ARG A 72 -4.67 10.55 18.32
C ARG A 72 -3.92 9.66 19.32
N ILE A 73 -4.38 9.55 20.57
CA ILE A 73 -3.79 8.61 21.53
C ILE A 73 -4.05 7.15 21.14
N ALA A 74 -5.23 6.81 20.59
CA ALA A 74 -5.49 5.46 20.09
C ALA A 74 -4.50 5.06 18.99
N LEU A 75 -4.28 5.95 18.02
CA LEU A 75 -3.27 5.74 16.97
C LEU A 75 -1.86 5.56 17.55
N ALA A 76 -1.49 6.40 18.52
CA ALA A 76 -0.18 6.33 19.15
C ALA A 76 0.05 5.03 19.90
N LEU A 77 -0.95 4.52 20.62
CA LEU A 77 -0.86 3.21 21.28
C LEU A 77 -0.66 2.08 20.25
N GLY A 78 -1.35 2.14 19.11
CA GLY A 78 -1.13 1.20 18.01
C GLY A 78 0.28 1.29 17.40
N ARG A 79 0.86 2.49 17.31
CA ARG A 79 2.21 2.73 16.77
C ARG A 79 3.34 2.42 17.73
N ILE A 80 3.15 2.63 19.03
CA ILE A 80 4.09 2.18 20.08
C ILE A 80 4.26 0.66 19.97
N GLY A 81 3.21 -0.04 19.56
CA GLY A 81 3.33 -1.30 18.84
C GLY A 81 3.16 -2.55 19.70
N PRO A 82 3.14 -3.72 19.05
CA PRO A 82 2.73 -5.00 19.63
C PRO A 82 3.69 -5.53 20.71
N HIS A 83 4.92 -5.03 20.75
CA HIS A 83 5.97 -5.56 21.61
C HIS A 83 6.11 -4.80 22.93
N ALA A 84 5.40 -3.69 23.11
CA ALA A 84 5.39 -2.96 24.37
C ALA A 84 4.50 -3.67 25.41
N PHE A 85 5.05 -3.92 26.60
CA PHE A 85 4.32 -4.43 27.77
C PHE A 85 4.85 -3.77 29.05
N VAL A 86 4.09 -3.92 30.12
CA VAL A 86 4.54 -3.51 31.46
C VAL A 86 5.40 -4.62 32.03
N ASP A 87 6.71 -4.48 31.88
CA ASP A 87 7.72 -5.41 32.40
C ASP A 87 7.86 -5.21 33.93
N ALA A 88 7.18 -6.08 34.68
CA ALA A 88 7.06 -5.97 36.13
C ALA A 88 8.30 -6.50 36.88
N ASN A 89 9.05 -7.40 36.26
CA ASN A 89 10.21 -8.06 36.85
C ASN A 89 11.55 -7.50 36.31
N ASN A 90 11.49 -6.65 35.27
CA ASN A 90 12.59 -5.99 34.57
C ASN A 90 13.60 -6.97 33.94
N ASP A 91 13.14 -8.14 33.51
CA ASP A 91 13.96 -9.13 32.78
C ASP A 91 13.82 -9.02 31.26
N GLY A 92 12.88 -8.20 30.79
CA GLY A 92 12.59 -7.96 29.39
C GLY A 92 11.87 -9.12 28.72
N ASP A 93 11.47 -10.19 29.39
CA ASP A 93 10.66 -11.27 28.81
C ASP A 93 9.18 -11.03 29.17
N PHE A 94 8.26 -11.30 28.23
CA PHE A 94 6.83 -11.13 28.48
C PHE A 94 6.26 -12.34 29.24
N ASP A 95 5.72 -12.11 30.44
CA ASP A 95 5.21 -13.15 31.34
C ASP A 95 3.66 -13.14 31.47
N PRO A 96 2.89 -13.70 30.52
CA PRO A 96 1.45 -13.82 30.65
C PRO A 96 1.05 -14.92 31.67
N PRO A 97 -0.03 -14.73 32.46
CA PRO A 97 -0.99 -13.62 32.43
C PRO A 97 -0.64 -12.47 33.40
N ALA A 98 0.53 -12.52 34.05
CA ALA A 98 0.93 -11.53 35.05
C ALA A 98 1.13 -10.14 34.41
N GLU A 99 1.62 -10.13 33.18
CA GLU A 99 1.85 -8.92 32.40
C GLU A 99 0.83 -8.77 31.27
N LYS A 100 0.57 -7.52 30.89
CA LYS A 100 -0.34 -7.16 29.80
C LYS A 100 0.39 -6.30 28.79
N ARG A 101 0.02 -6.44 27.51
CA ARG A 101 0.48 -5.53 26.46
C ARG A 101 0.01 -4.11 26.77
N ALA A 102 0.95 -3.18 26.62
CA ALA A 102 0.69 -1.76 26.85
C ALA A 102 -0.34 -1.25 25.84
N GLY A 103 -1.30 -0.44 26.31
CA GLY A 103 -2.33 0.17 25.46
C GLY A 103 -3.55 -0.70 25.19
N VAL A 104 -3.52 -2.03 25.39
CA VAL A 104 -4.67 -2.90 25.06
C VAL A 104 -5.90 -2.60 25.92
N ALA A 105 -5.69 -2.35 27.22
CA ALA A 105 -6.79 -2.04 28.14
C ALA A 105 -7.39 -0.65 27.84
N GLU A 106 -6.52 0.31 27.53
CA GLU A 106 -6.84 1.67 27.15
C GLU A 106 -7.67 1.69 25.85
N LEU A 107 -7.23 0.96 24.83
CA LEU A 107 -7.94 0.82 23.56
C LEU A 107 -9.26 0.06 23.69
N THR A 108 -9.32 -0.96 24.55
CA THR A 108 -10.58 -1.65 24.88
C THR A 108 -11.60 -0.70 25.51
N THR A 109 -11.14 0.29 26.28
CA THR A 109 -12.00 1.34 26.80
C THR A 109 -12.53 2.23 25.66
N LEU A 110 -11.65 2.68 24.76
CA LEU A 110 -12.03 3.50 23.60
C LEU A 110 -12.91 2.77 22.58
N ALA A 111 -12.92 1.45 22.55
CA ALA A 111 -13.84 0.66 21.72
C ALA A 111 -15.33 0.91 22.05
N THR A 112 -15.63 1.53 23.19
CA THR A 112 -17.01 1.87 23.59
C THR A 112 -17.31 3.37 23.49
N ASP A 113 -16.43 4.15 22.87
CA ASP A 113 -16.57 5.61 22.76
C ASP A 113 -17.82 6.04 21.96
N SER A 114 -18.41 7.16 22.34
CA SER A 114 -19.53 7.77 21.62
C SER A 114 -19.19 8.21 20.18
N ASP A 115 -17.95 8.66 19.92
CA ASP A 115 -17.52 9.10 18.58
C ASP A 115 -17.06 7.89 17.75
N ARG A 116 -17.68 7.70 16.58
CA ARG A 116 -17.36 6.57 15.69
C ARG A 116 -15.88 6.53 15.28
N ARG A 117 -15.21 7.67 15.14
CA ARG A 117 -13.81 7.75 14.68
C ARG A 117 -12.85 7.25 15.75
N VAL A 118 -13.21 7.47 17.02
CA VAL A 118 -12.46 6.94 18.16
C VAL A 118 -12.55 5.42 18.18
N ARG A 119 -13.76 4.86 18.01
CA ARG A 119 -13.96 3.40 17.93
C ARG A 119 -13.26 2.76 16.74
N GLU A 120 -13.31 3.40 15.57
CA GLU A 120 -12.60 2.96 14.36
C GLU A 120 -11.08 2.92 14.57
N MET A 121 -10.51 3.99 15.13
CA MET A 121 -9.08 4.04 15.43
C MET A 121 -8.68 3.05 16.52
N ALA A 122 -9.54 2.83 17.53
CA ALA A 122 -9.31 1.81 18.54
C ALA A 122 -9.28 0.40 17.95
N ALA A 123 -10.22 0.08 17.04
CA ALA A 123 -10.22 -1.20 16.31
C ALA A 123 -8.92 -1.40 15.53
N PHE A 124 -8.52 -0.38 14.75
CA PHE A 124 -7.26 -0.40 13.99
C PHE A 124 -6.05 -0.64 14.90
N ALA A 125 -5.90 0.16 15.96
CA ALA A 125 -4.78 0.08 16.89
C ALA A 125 -4.70 -1.27 17.62
N LEU A 126 -5.85 -1.85 18.03
CA LEU A 126 -5.89 -3.21 18.58
C LEU A 126 -5.41 -4.26 17.58
N GLY A 127 -5.74 -4.08 16.30
CA GLY A 127 -5.25 -4.93 15.22
C GLY A 127 -3.74 -4.82 15.00
N GLU A 128 -3.17 -3.61 15.10
CA GLU A 128 -1.72 -3.39 14.99
C GLU A 128 -0.95 -3.95 16.19
N ILE A 129 -1.53 -3.88 17.40
CA ILE A 129 -0.95 -4.53 18.59
C ILE A 129 -1.04 -6.06 18.50
N GLY A 130 -2.06 -6.61 17.85
CA GLY A 130 -2.15 -8.05 17.59
C GLY A 130 -2.33 -8.94 18.84
N ASP A 131 -2.66 -8.36 20.00
CA ASP A 131 -2.87 -9.11 21.24
C ASP A 131 -4.22 -9.84 21.22
N ASN A 132 -4.20 -11.16 21.43
CA ASN A 132 -5.40 -11.99 21.34
C ASN A 132 -6.43 -11.72 22.45
N SER A 133 -6.05 -11.06 23.55
CA SER A 133 -7.00 -10.62 24.59
C SER A 133 -8.02 -9.59 24.08
N ALA A 134 -7.74 -8.92 22.95
CA ALA A 134 -8.65 -7.98 22.31
C ALA A 134 -9.74 -8.65 21.43
N GLU A 135 -9.69 -9.98 21.27
CA GLU A 135 -10.56 -10.72 20.35
C GLU A 135 -12.06 -10.46 20.58
N GLU A 136 -12.53 -10.54 21.82
CA GLU A 136 -13.96 -10.31 22.13
C GLU A 136 -14.38 -8.85 21.91
N THR A 137 -13.50 -7.91 22.24
CA THR A 137 -13.71 -6.48 21.97
C THR A 137 -13.89 -6.25 20.47
N LEU A 138 -13.02 -6.84 19.65
CA LEU A 138 -13.08 -6.68 18.20
C LEU A 138 -14.27 -7.40 17.58
N PHE A 139 -14.69 -8.57 18.07
CA PHE A 139 -15.95 -9.18 17.63
C PHE A 139 -17.19 -8.37 18.00
N THR A 140 -17.14 -7.65 19.13
CA THR A 140 -18.19 -6.70 19.50
C THR A 140 -18.23 -5.54 18.50
N LEU A 141 -17.08 -4.93 18.20
CA LEU A 141 -16.97 -3.87 17.21
C LEU A 141 -17.29 -4.32 15.78
N ALA A 142 -17.07 -5.58 15.42
CA ALA A 142 -17.48 -6.13 14.12
C ALA A 142 -19.01 -6.10 13.90
N ASN A 143 -19.79 -5.86 14.98
CA ASN A 143 -21.23 -5.64 14.95
C ASN A 143 -21.62 -4.19 15.27
N ASP A 144 -20.69 -3.23 15.19
CA ASP A 144 -20.96 -1.81 15.39
C ASP A 144 -22.04 -1.31 14.42
N GLN A 145 -22.79 -0.29 14.84
CA GLN A 145 -23.81 0.34 14.00
C GLN A 145 -23.19 1.07 12.81
N ASP A 146 -21.96 1.55 12.96
CA ASP A 146 -21.18 2.14 11.88
C ASP A 146 -20.42 1.07 11.09
N ALA A 147 -20.69 0.99 9.78
CA ALA A 147 -20.08 -0.02 8.92
C ALA A 147 -18.57 0.19 8.70
N GLY A 148 -18.04 1.40 8.90
CA GLY A 148 -16.61 1.68 8.86
C GLY A 148 -15.89 1.08 10.06
N VAL A 149 -16.41 1.34 11.26
CA VAL A 149 -15.93 0.71 12.51
C VAL A 149 -15.97 -0.81 12.41
N ALA A 150 -17.11 -1.36 11.98
CA ALA A 150 -17.25 -2.81 11.84
C ALA A 150 -16.29 -3.42 10.81
N ALA A 151 -16.05 -2.76 9.68
CA ALA A 151 -15.10 -3.23 8.68
C ALA A 151 -13.66 -3.18 9.21
N GLU A 152 -13.27 -2.12 9.91
CA GLU A 152 -11.93 -2.01 10.48
C GLU A 152 -11.70 -3.03 11.60
N ALA A 153 -12.70 -3.30 12.44
CA ALA A 153 -12.64 -4.37 13.45
C ALA A 153 -12.47 -5.77 12.83
N VAL A 154 -13.10 -6.02 11.69
CA VAL A 154 -12.92 -7.28 10.93
C VAL A 154 -11.53 -7.40 10.32
N GLU A 155 -10.94 -6.29 9.85
CA GLU A 155 -9.54 -6.29 9.43
C GLU A 155 -8.61 -6.54 10.61
N ALA A 156 -8.83 -5.86 11.73
CA ALA A 156 -8.06 -6.04 12.96
C ALA A 156 -8.11 -7.49 13.46
N LEU A 157 -9.29 -8.12 13.51
CA LEU A 157 -9.43 -9.54 13.83
C LEU A 157 -8.55 -10.44 12.95
N SER A 158 -8.38 -10.11 11.67
CA SER A 158 -7.53 -10.92 10.76
C SER A 158 -6.03 -10.85 11.06
N LYS A 159 -5.59 -9.87 11.86
CA LYS A 159 -4.21 -9.70 12.32
C LYS A 159 -3.95 -10.45 13.63
N LEU A 160 -5.01 -10.86 14.33
CA LEU A 160 -4.98 -11.74 15.50
C LEU A 160 -5.05 -13.23 15.07
N LYS A 161 -5.26 -14.13 16.04
CA LYS A 161 -5.61 -15.54 15.83
C LYS A 161 -7.08 -15.79 16.22
N PRO A 162 -8.05 -15.14 15.53
CA PRO A 162 -9.43 -15.12 15.98
C PRO A 162 -10.06 -16.50 15.84
N ASN A 163 -11.15 -16.72 16.57
CA ASN A 163 -12.05 -17.84 16.38
C ASN A 163 -12.53 -17.87 14.92
N LEU A 164 -12.02 -18.85 14.18
CA LEU A 164 -12.23 -18.98 12.75
C LEU A 164 -13.72 -19.10 12.38
N GLN A 165 -14.49 -19.85 13.16
CA GLN A 165 -15.91 -20.07 12.88
C GLN A 165 -16.69 -18.75 12.95
N ARG A 166 -16.42 -17.93 13.98
CA ARG A 166 -17.04 -16.59 14.11
C ARG A 166 -16.60 -15.66 12.99
N TYR A 167 -15.32 -15.68 12.61
CA TYR A 167 -14.83 -14.86 11.50
C TYR A 167 -15.48 -15.23 10.17
N VAL A 168 -15.54 -16.53 9.85
CA VAL A 168 -16.20 -17.03 8.64
C VAL A 168 -17.69 -16.72 8.64
N ALA A 169 -18.35 -16.77 9.80
CA ALA A 169 -19.76 -16.38 9.92
C ALA A 169 -20.01 -14.92 9.52
N ILE A 170 -19.06 -14.00 9.77
CA ILE A 170 -19.15 -12.61 9.28
C ILE A 170 -19.03 -12.58 7.75
N ALA A 171 -18.05 -13.29 7.18
CA ALA A 171 -17.81 -13.32 5.73
C ALA A 171 -19.01 -13.89 4.94
N ASP A 172 -19.58 -14.99 5.42
CA ASP A 172 -20.68 -15.70 4.76
C ASP A 172 -22.08 -15.20 5.15
N GLY A 173 -22.18 -14.46 6.27
CA GLY A 173 -23.45 -14.09 6.88
C GLY A 173 -24.16 -12.88 6.26
N SER A 174 -24.98 -12.23 7.09
CA SER A 174 -25.83 -11.09 6.69
C SER A 174 -25.28 -9.72 7.09
N ALA A 175 -24.00 -9.63 7.47
CA ALA A 175 -23.35 -8.36 7.75
C ALA A 175 -23.41 -7.41 6.53
N PRO A 176 -23.28 -6.08 6.72
CA PRO A 176 -23.25 -5.13 5.60
C PRO A 176 -22.19 -5.52 4.55
N GLU A 177 -22.49 -5.28 3.27
CA GLU A 177 -21.64 -5.75 2.16
C GLU A 177 -20.17 -5.34 2.30
N GLY A 178 -19.90 -4.10 2.71
CA GLY A 178 -18.53 -3.61 2.91
C GLY A 178 -17.78 -4.35 4.01
N VAL A 179 -18.46 -4.71 5.10
CA VAL A 179 -17.91 -5.49 6.22
C VAL A 179 -17.62 -6.92 5.74
N ARG A 180 -18.55 -7.53 5.01
CA ARG A 180 -18.37 -8.86 4.42
C ARG A 180 -17.23 -8.91 3.42
N ALA A 181 -17.15 -7.94 2.51
CA ALA A 181 -16.07 -7.84 1.54
C ALA A 181 -14.71 -7.71 2.25
N ARG A 182 -14.63 -6.89 3.31
CA ARG A 182 -13.43 -6.76 4.14
C ARG A 182 -13.07 -8.07 4.85
N ALA A 183 -14.05 -8.81 5.38
CA ALA A 183 -13.84 -10.14 5.97
C ALA A 183 -13.26 -11.11 4.94
N VAL A 184 -13.92 -11.21 3.78
CA VAL A 184 -13.51 -12.10 2.69
C VAL A 184 -12.08 -11.79 2.23
N ARG A 185 -11.75 -10.49 2.05
CA ARG A 185 -10.42 -10.02 1.62
C ARG A 185 -9.30 -10.63 2.46
N PHE A 186 -9.47 -10.70 3.78
CA PHE A 186 -8.42 -11.08 4.71
C PHE A 186 -8.45 -12.54 5.17
N LEU A 187 -9.35 -13.36 4.64
CA LEU A 187 -9.36 -14.82 4.88
C LEU A 187 -8.01 -15.49 4.58
N PHE A 188 -7.19 -14.92 3.67
CA PHE A 188 -5.85 -15.45 3.37
C PHE A 188 -4.89 -15.45 4.58
N ARG A 189 -5.12 -14.59 5.60
CA ARG A 189 -4.27 -14.49 6.80
C ARG A 189 -4.50 -15.64 7.78
N LEU A 190 -5.70 -16.23 7.80
CA LEU A 190 -6.11 -17.22 8.82
C LEU A 190 -5.53 -18.63 8.61
N ALA A 191 -4.66 -18.81 7.61
CA ALA A 191 -3.90 -20.01 7.33
C ALA A 191 -4.67 -21.36 7.42
N ASN A 192 -5.97 -21.39 7.10
CA ASN A 192 -6.85 -22.54 7.26
C ASN A 192 -7.64 -22.84 5.97
N ASP A 193 -7.93 -24.12 5.70
CA ASP A 193 -8.65 -24.55 4.50
C ASP A 193 -10.14 -24.17 4.52
N ASP A 194 -10.78 -24.09 5.69
CA ASP A 194 -12.14 -23.58 5.84
C ASP A 194 -12.23 -22.09 5.46
N ALA A 195 -11.18 -21.31 5.76
CA ALA A 195 -11.07 -19.93 5.30
C ALA A 195 -10.96 -19.87 3.77
N GLY A 196 -10.19 -20.79 3.16
CA GLY A 196 -10.12 -20.94 1.70
C GLY A 196 -11.46 -21.37 1.09
N ALA A 197 -12.20 -22.25 1.75
CA ALA A 197 -13.53 -22.67 1.32
C ALA A 197 -14.54 -21.52 1.38
N ALA A 198 -14.47 -20.66 2.42
CA ALA A 198 -15.26 -19.44 2.50
C ALA A 198 -14.93 -18.45 1.36
N ALA A 199 -13.64 -18.24 1.08
CA ALA A 199 -13.23 -17.41 -0.07
C ALA A 199 -13.72 -18.00 -1.41
N THR A 200 -13.76 -19.33 -1.54
CA THR A 200 -14.29 -20.02 -2.72
C THR A 200 -15.80 -19.81 -2.88
N ARG A 201 -16.57 -19.87 -1.78
CA ARG A 201 -18.01 -19.55 -1.81
C ARG A 201 -18.25 -18.10 -2.25
N ALA A 202 -17.41 -17.16 -1.79
CA ALA A 202 -17.50 -15.75 -2.15
C ALA A 202 -17.37 -15.48 -3.66
N LEU A 203 -16.67 -16.35 -4.41
CA LEU A 203 -16.53 -16.24 -5.88
C LEU A 203 -17.87 -16.31 -6.62
N SER A 204 -18.88 -16.93 -6.04
CA SER A 204 -20.22 -17.07 -6.65
C SER A 204 -21.20 -15.97 -6.22
N SER A 205 -20.73 -14.95 -5.48
CA SER A 205 -21.58 -13.88 -4.99
C SER A 205 -22.16 -13.03 -6.12
N ALA A 206 -23.40 -12.57 -5.99
CA ALA A 206 -23.96 -11.56 -6.89
C ALA A 206 -23.24 -10.20 -6.76
N SER A 207 -22.65 -9.93 -5.59
CA SER A 207 -21.89 -8.70 -5.32
C SER A 207 -20.51 -8.77 -5.97
N ALA A 208 -20.22 -7.82 -6.87
CA ALA A 208 -18.93 -7.71 -7.53
C ALA A 208 -17.79 -7.45 -6.53
N ALA A 209 -18.06 -6.67 -5.47
CA ALA A 209 -17.07 -6.42 -4.41
C ALA A 209 -16.68 -7.72 -3.70
N ILE A 210 -17.66 -8.53 -3.28
CA ILE A 210 -17.40 -9.80 -2.59
C ILE A 210 -16.66 -10.79 -3.51
N ARG A 211 -17.05 -10.89 -4.80
CA ARG A 211 -16.34 -11.76 -5.76
C ARG A 211 -14.88 -11.34 -5.93
N GLN A 212 -14.62 -10.04 -6.09
CA GLN A 212 -13.27 -9.49 -6.20
C GLN A 212 -12.41 -9.85 -4.98
N GLU A 213 -12.95 -9.67 -3.77
CA GLU A 213 -12.21 -9.97 -2.54
C GLU A 213 -11.98 -11.48 -2.34
N GLY A 214 -12.92 -12.33 -2.77
CA GLY A 214 -12.73 -13.79 -2.77
C GLY A 214 -11.60 -14.21 -3.71
N ALA A 215 -11.55 -13.62 -4.92
CA ALA A 215 -10.48 -13.86 -5.87
C ALA A 215 -9.14 -13.35 -5.34
N TYR A 216 -9.12 -12.19 -4.67
CA TYR A 216 -7.92 -11.65 -4.02
C TYR A 216 -7.39 -12.58 -2.92
N ALA A 217 -8.27 -13.05 -2.03
CA ALA A 217 -7.89 -13.96 -0.95
C ALA A 217 -7.26 -15.25 -1.50
N LEU A 218 -7.84 -15.83 -2.55
CA LEU A 218 -7.32 -17.04 -3.21
C LEU A 218 -6.04 -16.78 -4.03
N ALA A 219 -5.87 -15.58 -4.57
CA ALA A 219 -4.62 -15.17 -5.22
C ALA A 219 -3.46 -15.09 -4.21
N ARG A 220 -3.76 -14.85 -2.92
CA ARG A 220 -2.78 -14.79 -1.82
C ARG A 220 -2.57 -16.13 -1.13
N ARG A 221 -3.64 -16.91 -0.93
CA ARG A 221 -3.61 -18.27 -0.37
C ARG A 221 -4.33 -19.24 -1.29
N VAL A 222 -3.55 -20.07 -1.97
CA VAL A 222 -4.04 -21.00 -3.00
C VAL A 222 -4.91 -22.09 -2.38
N LEU A 223 -6.03 -22.39 -3.04
CA LEU A 223 -6.83 -23.59 -2.81
C LEU A 223 -7.15 -24.25 -4.15
N ALA A 224 -6.60 -25.43 -4.41
CA ALA A 224 -6.76 -26.11 -5.70
C ALA A 224 -8.24 -26.40 -6.04
N ALA A 225 -9.06 -26.70 -5.03
CA ALA A 225 -10.49 -26.95 -5.19
C ALA A 225 -11.28 -25.76 -5.76
N ALA A 226 -10.73 -24.54 -5.70
CA ALA A 226 -11.37 -23.34 -6.24
C ALA A 226 -11.18 -23.17 -7.76
N GLN A 227 -10.38 -24.01 -8.42
CA GLN A 227 -10.03 -23.89 -9.84
C GLN A 227 -11.27 -23.68 -10.75
N PRO A 228 -12.34 -24.50 -10.67
CA PRO A 228 -13.48 -24.35 -11.58
C PRO A 228 -14.17 -22.99 -11.47
N GLN A 229 -14.37 -22.50 -10.24
CA GLN A 229 -15.01 -21.20 -9.99
C GLN A 229 -14.11 -20.04 -10.43
N LEU A 230 -12.80 -20.13 -10.20
CA LEU A 230 -11.84 -19.12 -10.64
C LEU A 230 -11.80 -19.01 -12.18
N GLU A 231 -11.89 -20.14 -12.90
CA GLU A 231 -11.94 -20.13 -14.36
C GLU A 231 -13.18 -19.41 -14.92
N LEU A 232 -14.32 -19.45 -14.22
CA LEU A 232 -15.52 -18.71 -14.62
C LEU A 232 -15.31 -17.19 -14.51
N LEU A 233 -14.55 -16.76 -13.50
CA LEU A 233 -14.26 -15.34 -13.25
C LEU A 233 -13.25 -14.73 -14.22
N LEU A 234 -12.64 -15.51 -15.12
CA LEU A 234 -11.80 -14.98 -16.20
C LEU A 234 -12.58 -14.12 -17.20
N THR A 235 -13.91 -14.15 -17.15
CA THR A 235 -14.80 -13.31 -17.96
C THR A 235 -15.58 -12.28 -17.14
N ASP A 236 -15.24 -12.11 -15.85
CA ASP A 236 -15.95 -11.16 -14.98
C ASP A 236 -15.79 -9.72 -15.50
N PRO A 237 -16.85 -8.89 -15.48
CA PRO A 237 -16.75 -7.50 -15.92
C PRO A 237 -15.72 -6.67 -15.12
N ASN A 238 -15.47 -7.03 -13.86
CA ASN A 238 -14.51 -6.35 -13.00
C ASN A 238 -13.06 -6.81 -13.32
N THR A 239 -12.24 -5.85 -13.75
CA THR A 239 -10.82 -6.06 -14.09
C THR A 239 -9.99 -6.68 -12.97
N LEU A 240 -10.14 -6.21 -11.74
CA LEU A 240 -9.38 -6.72 -10.59
C LEU A 240 -9.74 -8.18 -10.30
N THR A 241 -11.02 -8.54 -10.45
CA THR A 241 -11.51 -9.92 -10.30
C THR A 241 -10.84 -10.82 -11.32
N ARG A 242 -10.82 -10.44 -12.61
CA ARG A 242 -10.10 -11.19 -13.66
C ARG A 242 -8.60 -11.31 -13.35
N ALA A 243 -7.97 -10.21 -12.92
CA ALA A 243 -6.54 -10.18 -12.61
C ALA A 243 -6.17 -11.08 -11.42
N TYR A 244 -6.96 -11.06 -10.34
CA TYR A 244 -6.76 -11.91 -9.17
C TYR A 244 -7.09 -13.37 -9.46
N ALA A 245 -8.18 -13.66 -10.20
CA ALA A 245 -8.51 -15.02 -10.62
C ALA A 245 -7.38 -15.64 -11.46
N THR A 246 -6.82 -14.87 -12.41
CA THR A 246 -5.68 -15.29 -13.23
C THR A 246 -4.44 -15.59 -12.36
N THR A 247 -4.13 -14.73 -11.39
CA THR A 247 -3.04 -14.96 -10.44
C THR A 247 -3.26 -16.24 -9.63
N ALA A 248 -4.47 -16.44 -9.10
CA ALA A 248 -4.82 -17.63 -8.31
C ALA A 248 -4.66 -18.91 -9.13
N LEU A 249 -5.17 -18.94 -10.37
CA LEU A 249 -5.01 -20.09 -11.28
C LEU A 249 -3.55 -20.38 -11.61
N GLY A 250 -2.74 -19.35 -11.86
CA GLY A 250 -1.30 -19.50 -12.07
C GLY A 250 -0.58 -20.12 -10.86
N ARG A 251 -0.98 -19.76 -9.63
CA ARG A 251 -0.40 -20.35 -8.41
C ARG A 251 -0.92 -21.78 -8.14
N ILE A 252 -2.17 -22.09 -8.51
CA ILE A 252 -2.64 -23.49 -8.56
C ILE A 252 -1.72 -24.28 -9.51
N GLY A 253 -1.41 -23.71 -10.68
CA GLY A 253 -0.47 -24.29 -11.63
C GLY A 253 -1.05 -25.49 -12.37
N SER A 254 -2.37 -25.51 -12.59
CA SER A 254 -3.07 -26.59 -13.29
C SER A 254 -2.91 -26.43 -14.80
N ALA A 255 -2.46 -27.50 -15.46
CA ALA A 255 -2.32 -27.55 -16.92
C ALA A 255 -3.67 -27.33 -17.64
N ALA A 256 -4.78 -27.76 -17.03
CA ALA A 256 -6.12 -27.61 -17.61
C ALA A 256 -6.56 -26.14 -17.76
N SER A 257 -6.01 -25.23 -16.95
CA SER A 257 -6.33 -23.80 -17.03
C SER A 257 -5.52 -23.05 -18.10
N ALA A 258 -4.46 -23.66 -18.66
CA ALA A 258 -3.54 -23.00 -19.57
C ALA A 258 -4.22 -22.39 -20.82
N PRO A 259 -5.14 -23.08 -21.54
CA PRO A 259 -5.80 -22.48 -22.72
C PRO A 259 -6.60 -21.23 -22.38
N LYS A 260 -7.27 -21.21 -21.22
CA LYS A 260 -8.04 -20.05 -20.74
C LYS A 260 -7.10 -18.90 -20.33
N ILE A 261 -5.98 -19.21 -19.70
CA ILE A 261 -4.96 -18.20 -19.31
C ILE A 261 -4.28 -17.60 -20.55
N ILE A 262 -3.96 -18.41 -21.56
CA ILE A 262 -3.44 -17.92 -22.85
C ILE A 262 -4.44 -16.95 -23.48
N ALA A 263 -5.75 -17.22 -23.37
CA ALA A 263 -6.76 -16.29 -23.84
C ALA A 263 -6.70 -14.93 -23.14
N MET A 264 -6.35 -14.90 -21.85
CA MET A 264 -6.23 -13.67 -21.06
C MET A 264 -5.05 -12.77 -21.48
N LEU A 265 -4.09 -13.27 -22.27
CA LEU A 265 -3.07 -12.41 -22.90
C LEU A 265 -3.67 -11.41 -23.90
N GLY A 266 -4.92 -11.61 -24.33
CA GLY A 266 -5.67 -10.66 -25.16
C GLY A 266 -6.65 -9.77 -24.39
N ASP A 267 -6.59 -9.73 -23.05
CA ASP A 267 -7.49 -8.89 -22.25
C ASP A 267 -7.26 -7.39 -22.53
N SER A 268 -8.32 -6.59 -22.47
CA SER A 268 -8.23 -5.15 -22.69
C SER A 268 -7.32 -4.43 -21.68
N HIS A 269 -7.19 -4.97 -20.46
CA HIS A 269 -6.46 -4.31 -19.39
C HIS A 269 -5.07 -4.93 -19.16
N PRO A 270 -3.98 -4.13 -19.09
CA PRO A 270 -2.61 -4.63 -18.94
C PRO A 270 -2.42 -5.45 -17.67
N TRP A 271 -3.06 -5.09 -16.55
CA TRP A 271 -2.99 -5.90 -15.33
C TRP A 271 -3.38 -7.36 -15.52
N VAL A 272 -4.40 -7.63 -16.33
CA VAL A 272 -4.85 -9.00 -16.58
C VAL A 272 -3.85 -9.71 -17.47
N ARG A 273 -3.36 -9.05 -18.53
CA ARG A 273 -2.34 -9.59 -19.45
C ARG A 273 -1.02 -9.91 -18.73
N THR A 274 -0.54 -9.01 -17.87
CA THR A 274 0.65 -9.24 -17.04
C THR A 274 0.48 -10.43 -16.10
N ASN A 275 -0.67 -10.55 -15.43
CA ASN A 275 -0.93 -11.69 -14.55
C ASN A 275 -1.07 -12.99 -15.35
N ALA A 276 -1.61 -12.93 -16.58
CA ALA A 276 -1.70 -14.08 -17.48
C ALA A 276 -0.32 -14.56 -17.92
N ALA A 277 0.59 -13.63 -18.26
CA ALA A 277 1.98 -13.91 -18.57
C ALA A 277 2.69 -14.65 -17.42
N ILE A 278 2.59 -14.12 -16.19
CA ILE A 278 3.17 -14.73 -14.98
C ILE A 278 2.52 -16.09 -14.70
N ALA A 279 1.20 -16.19 -14.81
CA ALA A 279 0.47 -17.43 -14.56
C ALA A 279 0.87 -18.54 -15.54
N LEU A 280 1.04 -18.19 -16.83
CA LEU A 280 1.48 -19.12 -17.86
C LEU A 280 2.89 -19.65 -17.59
N GLY A 281 3.84 -18.78 -17.22
CA GLY A 281 5.19 -19.19 -16.84
C GLY A 281 5.20 -20.18 -15.67
N ARG A 282 4.40 -19.93 -14.63
CA ARG A 282 4.24 -20.85 -13.48
C ARG A 282 3.65 -22.21 -13.85
N ILE A 283 2.69 -22.24 -14.77
CA ILE A 283 2.12 -23.51 -15.24
C ILE A 283 3.15 -24.26 -16.10
N ALA A 284 3.83 -23.56 -17.02
CA ALA A 284 4.86 -24.12 -17.88
C ALA A 284 6.03 -24.70 -17.07
N GLU A 285 6.40 -24.06 -15.95
CA GLU A 285 7.42 -24.56 -15.03
C GLU A 285 7.11 -25.95 -14.51
N LYS A 286 5.84 -26.23 -14.19
CA LYS A 286 5.39 -27.54 -13.71
C LYS A 286 5.14 -28.53 -14.85
N ASN A 287 4.58 -28.05 -15.95
CA ASN A 287 4.24 -28.88 -17.11
C ASN A 287 4.40 -28.09 -18.41
N ARG A 288 5.52 -28.33 -19.10
CA ARG A 288 5.85 -27.66 -20.36
C ARG A 288 4.96 -28.07 -21.53
N SER A 289 4.32 -29.24 -21.47
CA SER A 289 3.48 -29.75 -22.57
C SER A 289 2.22 -28.91 -22.84
N VAL A 290 1.91 -27.96 -21.95
CA VAL A 290 0.79 -27.01 -22.11
C VAL A 290 1.08 -25.91 -23.13
N LEU A 291 2.33 -25.78 -23.56
CA LEU A 291 2.78 -24.76 -24.49
C LEU A 291 2.78 -25.34 -25.90
N HIS A 292 1.90 -24.82 -26.76
CA HIS A 292 1.72 -25.35 -28.11
C HIS A 292 2.15 -24.33 -29.18
N PRO A 293 2.75 -24.77 -30.31
CA PRO A 293 3.20 -23.85 -31.36
C PRO A 293 2.13 -22.89 -31.90
N GLU A 294 0.86 -23.30 -31.90
CA GLU A 294 -0.28 -22.48 -32.32
C GLU A 294 -0.53 -21.26 -31.43
N ASP A 295 -0.02 -21.24 -30.19
CA ASP A 295 -0.16 -20.12 -29.26
C ASP A 295 0.85 -19.00 -29.52
N LEU A 296 1.94 -19.29 -30.27
CA LEU A 296 3.06 -18.38 -30.51
C LEU A 296 2.65 -16.99 -31.04
N PRO A 297 1.68 -16.83 -31.95
CA PRO A 297 1.24 -15.50 -32.38
C PRO A 297 0.76 -14.62 -31.21
N ARG A 298 0.07 -15.22 -30.24
CA ARG A 298 -0.45 -14.51 -29.07
C ARG A 298 0.65 -14.21 -28.05
N ILE A 299 1.60 -15.14 -27.89
CA ILE A 299 2.81 -14.95 -27.09
C ILE A 299 3.66 -13.81 -27.66
N PHE A 300 3.86 -13.76 -28.98
CA PHE A 300 4.61 -12.70 -29.63
C PHE A 300 3.91 -11.35 -29.53
N ALA A 301 2.58 -11.31 -29.70
CA ALA A 301 1.81 -10.09 -29.44
C ALA A 301 2.00 -9.55 -28.02
N ALA A 302 2.11 -10.43 -27.00
CA ALA A 302 2.36 -10.03 -25.62
C ALA A 302 3.80 -9.56 -25.36
N LEU A 303 4.78 -10.01 -26.16
CA LEU A 303 6.16 -9.49 -26.13
C LEU A 303 6.27 -8.12 -26.81
N ASP A 304 5.33 -7.77 -27.67
CA ASP A 304 5.22 -6.48 -28.35
C ASP A 304 4.15 -5.59 -27.69
N ASP A 305 3.70 -5.94 -26.49
CA ASP A 305 2.64 -5.22 -25.78
C ASP A 305 3.08 -3.77 -25.49
N PRO A 306 2.20 -2.76 -25.62
CA PRO A 306 2.53 -1.40 -25.24
C PRO A 306 2.93 -1.26 -23.76
N ASP A 307 2.41 -2.11 -22.88
CA ASP A 307 2.75 -2.11 -21.45
C ASP A 307 4.06 -2.88 -21.19
N GLY A 308 5.07 -2.17 -20.67
CA GLY A 308 6.37 -2.78 -20.35
C GLY A 308 6.30 -3.87 -19.27
N GLY A 309 5.29 -3.80 -18.39
CA GLY A 309 5.03 -4.84 -17.41
C GLY A 309 4.62 -6.16 -18.05
N VAL A 310 3.81 -6.13 -19.11
CA VAL A 310 3.43 -7.32 -19.88
C VAL A 310 4.66 -7.91 -20.60
N ARG A 311 5.42 -7.07 -21.31
CA ARG A 311 6.62 -7.52 -22.05
C ARG A 311 7.63 -8.18 -21.11
N SER A 312 7.91 -7.56 -19.96
CA SER A 312 8.84 -8.08 -18.96
C SER A 312 8.38 -9.41 -18.36
N ALA A 313 7.09 -9.55 -18.04
CA ALA A 313 6.52 -10.79 -17.50
C ALA A 313 6.55 -11.95 -18.50
N MET A 314 6.59 -11.66 -19.81
CA MET A 314 6.62 -12.68 -20.86
C MET A 314 8.01 -13.27 -21.13
N ALA A 315 9.09 -12.65 -20.67
CA ALA A 315 10.45 -13.09 -20.99
C ALA A 315 10.77 -14.52 -20.52
N ASP A 316 10.42 -14.88 -19.28
CA ASP A 316 10.64 -16.25 -18.76
C ASP A 316 9.74 -17.27 -19.49
N THR A 317 8.47 -16.90 -19.71
CA THR A 317 7.50 -17.72 -20.46
C THR A 317 7.99 -18.02 -21.88
N LEU A 318 8.59 -17.04 -22.58
CA LEU A 318 9.20 -17.26 -23.89
C LEU A 318 10.37 -18.25 -23.82
N GLY A 319 11.13 -18.26 -22.72
CA GLY A 319 12.21 -19.22 -22.47
C GLY A 319 11.75 -20.67 -22.56
N TYR A 320 10.58 -21.01 -22.00
CA TYR A 320 10.02 -22.36 -22.10
C TYR A 320 9.70 -22.77 -23.56
N TYR A 321 9.18 -21.87 -24.38
CA TYR A 321 8.96 -22.15 -25.81
C TYR A 321 10.28 -22.30 -26.58
N ALA A 322 11.28 -21.49 -26.24
CA ALA A 322 12.55 -21.45 -26.93
C ALA A 322 13.34 -22.76 -26.85
N GLU A 323 13.07 -23.63 -25.86
CA GLU A 323 13.71 -24.94 -25.73
C GLU A 323 13.46 -25.87 -26.92
N THR A 324 12.31 -25.72 -27.59
CA THR A 324 11.87 -26.62 -28.67
C THR A 324 11.44 -25.90 -29.94
N ASN A 325 11.45 -24.57 -29.94
CA ASN A 325 11.01 -23.75 -31.07
C ASN A 325 12.05 -22.70 -31.47
N ASP A 326 12.60 -22.83 -32.68
CA ASP A 326 13.64 -21.94 -33.21
C ASP A 326 13.18 -20.48 -33.35
N THR A 327 11.90 -20.24 -33.61
CA THR A 327 11.38 -18.88 -33.75
C THR A 327 11.34 -18.18 -32.40
N ALA A 328 10.84 -18.87 -31.36
CA ALA A 328 10.87 -18.36 -29.99
C ALA A 328 12.30 -18.14 -29.48
N ARG A 329 13.20 -19.09 -29.76
CA ARG A 329 14.64 -18.97 -29.47
C ARG A 329 15.26 -17.74 -30.13
N LYS A 330 15.02 -17.54 -31.43
CA LYS A 330 15.51 -16.36 -32.15
C LYS A 330 14.96 -15.05 -31.57
N ARG A 331 13.68 -15.02 -31.19
CA ARG A 331 13.06 -13.84 -30.57
C ARG A 331 13.67 -13.52 -29.20
N LEU A 332 13.98 -14.54 -28.39
CA LEU A 332 14.62 -14.33 -27.09
C LEU A 332 16.07 -13.81 -27.24
N LEU A 333 16.83 -14.33 -28.21
CA LEU A 333 18.19 -13.84 -28.52
C LEU A 333 18.18 -12.41 -29.09
N ASP A 334 17.18 -12.09 -29.91
CA ASP A 334 16.94 -10.73 -30.40
C ASP A 334 16.63 -9.78 -29.23
N THR A 335 15.78 -10.19 -28.29
CA THR A 335 15.45 -9.42 -27.08
C THR A 335 16.69 -9.17 -26.23
N LEU A 336 17.57 -10.16 -26.06
CA LEU A 336 18.85 -10.02 -25.36
C LEU A 336 19.76 -8.93 -25.99
N THR A 337 19.66 -8.72 -27.30
CA THR A 337 20.53 -7.81 -28.05
C THR A 337 19.91 -6.42 -28.20
N ASN A 338 18.64 -6.37 -28.58
CA ASN A 338 17.95 -5.19 -29.07
C ASN A 338 16.86 -4.67 -28.11
N GLY A 339 16.49 -5.43 -27.07
CA GLY A 339 15.50 -5.02 -26.07
C GLY A 339 15.98 -3.85 -25.22
N SER A 340 15.07 -3.31 -24.42
CA SER A 340 15.38 -2.32 -23.38
C SER A 340 16.39 -2.86 -22.37
N GLN A 341 16.97 -2.00 -21.52
CA GLN A 341 17.90 -2.47 -20.48
C GLN A 341 17.26 -3.58 -19.63
N TRP A 342 16.03 -3.36 -19.19
CA TRP A 342 15.31 -4.31 -18.34
C TRP A 342 14.96 -5.60 -19.09
N GLU A 343 14.53 -5.51 -20.35
CA GLU A 343 14.23 -6.67 -21.18
C GLU A 343 15.47 -7.54 -21.45
N ARG A 344 16.62 -6.91 -21.74
CA ARG A 344 17.90 -7.63 -21.94
C ARG A 344 18.34 -8.38 -20.69
N GLU A 345 18.10 -7.81 -19.50
CA GLU A 345 18.40 -8.48 -18.23
C GLU A 345 17.52 -9.71 -18.02
N LEU A 346 16.21 -9.59 -18.26
CA LEU A 346 15.27 -10.70 -18.15
C LEU A 346 15.53 -11.80 -19.18
N ALA A 347 15.84 -11.40 -20.42
CA ALA A 347 16.23 -12.34 -21.48
C ALA A 347 17.51 -13.11 -21.12
N ALA A 348 18.51 -12.46 -20.50
CA ALA A 348 19.72 -13.13 -20.02
C ALA A 348 19.40 -14.22 -18.98
N GLY A 349 18.50 -13.94 -18.04
CA GLY A 349 18.02 -14.93 -17.07
C GLY A 349 17.29 -16.10 -17.73
N ALA A 350 16.34 -15.81 -18.64
CA ALA A 350 15.59 -16.82 -19.38
C ALA A 350 16.51 -17.71 -20.24
N ILE A 351 17.50 -17.13 -20.93
CA ILE A 351 18.52 -17.87 -21.70
C ILE A 351 19.34 -18.77 -20.78
N ALA A 352 19.79 -18.25 -19.63
CA ALA A 352 20.56 -19.05 -18.68
C ALA A 352 19.77 -20.24 -18.11
N LYS A 353 18.46 -20.05 -17.88
CA LYS A 353 17.54 -21.08 -17.36
C LYS A 353 17.19 -22.13 -18.42
N HIS A 354 16.87 -21.71 -19.64
CA HIS A 354 16.24 -22.55 -20.66
C HIS A 354 17.15 -22.96 -21.82
N LEU A 355 18.15 -22.15 -22.16
CA LEU A 355 19.00 -22.34 -23.34
C LEU A 355 20.48 -22.44 -22.95
N PRO A 356 20.90 -23.50 -22.24
CA PRO A 356 22.26 -23.62 -21.73
C PRO A 356 23.34 -23.61 -22.83
N ASN A 357 23.01 -24.03 -24.05
CA ASN A 357 23.90 -24.01 -25.20
C ASN A 357 24.11 -22.58 -25.76
N ASP A 358 23.21 -21.65 -25.42
CA ASP A 358 23.24 -20.25 -25.87
C ASP A 358 23.80 -19.29 -24.82
N LEU A 359 24.30 -19.81 -23.69
CA LEU A 359 24.83 -18.98 -22.63
C LEU A 359 25.96 -18.06 -23.09
N ALA A 360 26.72 -18.47 -24.12
CA ALA A 360 27.77 -17.66 -24.72
C ALA A 360 27.24 -16.37 -25.38
N ALA A 361 25.96 -16.31 -25.75
CA ALA A 361 25.35 -15.13 -26.38
C ALA A 361 25.25 -13.92 -25.44
N ILE A 362 25.22 -14.13 -24.13
CA ILE A 362 25.20 -13.06 -23.13
C ILE A 362 26.51 -12.26 -23.13
N GLY A 363 27.61 -12.89 -23.57
CA GLY A 363 28.92 -12.27 -23.76
C GLY A 363 29.61 -11.84 -22.46
N ASP A 364 30.90 -11.51 -22.54
CA ASP A 364 31.67 -11.06 -21.38
C ASP A 364 31.33 -9.61 -20.95
N ASN A 365 30.79 -8.83 -21.89
CA ASN A 365 30.35 -7.44 -21.69
C ASN A 365 28.96 -7.32 -21.07
N ALA A 366 28.38 -8.42 -20.58
CA ALA A 366 27.10 -8.41 -19.89
C ALA A 366 27.08 -7.42 -18.72
N SER A 367 25.98 -6.69 -18.57
CA SER A 367 25.81 -5.76 -17.44
C SER A 367 25.88 -6.51 -16.10
N PRO A 368 26.21 -5.82 -14.99
CA PRO A 368 26.20 -6.43 -13.66
C PRO A 368 24.87 -7.12 -13.34
N TRP A 369 23.76 -6.53 -13.79
CA TRP A 369 22.43 -7.10 -13.60
C TRP A 369 22.14 -8.30 -14.51
N GLN A 370 22.61 -8.31 -15.76
CA GLN A 370 22.54 -9.52 -16.60
C GLN A 370 23.30 -10.67 -15.95
N ARG A 371 24.51 -10.41 -15.42
CA ARG A 371 25.31 -11.40 -14.69
C ARG A 371 24.57 -11.89 -13.44
N LEU A 372 23.91 -11.00 -12.71
CA LEU A 372 23.06 -11.40 -11.59
C LEU A 372 21.94 -12.35 -12.03
N ARG A 373 21.20 -12.02 -13.10
CA ARG A 373 20.12 -12.88 -13.62
C ARG A 373 20.63 -14.25 -14.05
N VAL A 374 21.84 -14.32 -14.60
CA VAL A 374 22.51 -15.59 -14.93
C VAL A 374 22.83 -16.40 -13.67
N ILE A 375 23.35 -15.77 -12.61
CA ILE A 375 23.63 -16.44 -11.33
C ILE A 375 22.33 -16.97 -10.70
N GLU A 376 21.28 -16.15 -10.65
CA GLU A 376 19.96 -16.54 -10.11
C GLU A 376 19.35 -17.72 -10.88
N ALA A 377 19.40 -17.67 -12.21
CA ALA A 377 18.84 -18.71 -13.08
C ALA A 377 19.68 -19.99 -13.11
N LYS A 378 21.00 -19.88 -12.98
CA LYS A 378 21.95 -20.99 -13.04
C LYS A 378 23.08 -20.80 -12.02
N PRO A 379 22.84 -21.14 -10.74
CA PRO A 379 23.78 -20.92 -9.64
C PRO A 379 25.18 -21.52 -9.85
N ASP A 380 25.35 -22.57 -10.65
CA ASP A 380 26.67 -23.16 -10.96
C ASP A 380 27.61 -22.24 -11.74
N THR A 381 27.08 -21.21 -12.39
CA THR A 381 27.88 -20.19 -13.07
C THR A 381 28.60 -19.23 -12.11
N ARG A 382 28.20 -19.20 -10.82
CA ARG A 382 28.74 -18.33 -9.76
C ARG A 382 30.26 -18.32 -9.68
N THR A 383 30.90 -19.46 -9.96
CA THR A 383 32.36 -19.64 -9.83
C THR A 383 33.16 -18.68 -10.71
N LYS A 384 32.57 -18.22 -11.82
CA LYS A 384 33.16 -17.20 -12.72
C LYS A 384 33.18 -15.80 -12.11
N TYR A 385 32.31 -15.55 -11.12
CA TYR A 385 31.96 -14.21 -10.65
C TYR A 385 32.48 -13.90 -9.24
N TYR A 386 33.17 -14.83 -8.57
CA TYR A 386 33.76 -14.60 -7.23
C TYR A 386 34.74 -13.43 -7.16
N LYS A 387 35.36 -13.08 -8.29
CA LYS A 387 36.31 -11.96 -8.40
C LYS A 387 35.81 -10.83 -9.31
N ALA A 388 34.51 -10.75 -9.56
CA ALA A 388 33.92 -9.66 -10.35
C ALA A 388 34.27 -8.29 -9.76
N ALA A 389 34.40 -7.25 -10.58
CA ALA A 389 34.74 -5.92 -10.06
C ALA A 389 33.59 -5.31 -9.25
N GLU A 390 32.35 -5.65 -9.62
CA GLU A 390 31.14 -5.09 -9.05
C GLU A 390 30.72 -5.87 -7.77
N PRO A 391 30.60 -5.20 -6.61
CA PRO A 391 30.21 -5.87 -5.37
C PRO A 391 28.88 -6.60 -5.44
N LEU A 392 27.89 -6.02 -6.13
CA LEU A 392 26.60 -6.66 -6.41
C LEU A 392 26.77 -8.07 -7.02
N VAL A 393 27.65 -8.21 -8.00
CA VAL A 393 27.86 -9.48 -8.71
C VAL A 393 28.65 -10.45 -7.83
N ARG A 394 29.72 -9.99 -7.17
CA ARG A 394 30.50 -10.82 -6.24
C ARG A 394 29.64 -11.35 -5.09
N GLY A 395 28.90 -10.47 -4.43
CA GLY A 395 28.10 -10.80 -3.25
C GLY A 395 27.05 -11.85 -3.57
N ASN A 396 26.33 -11.68 -4.68
CA ASN A 396 25.35 -12.67 -5.13
C ASN A 396 26.00 -13.98 -5.60
N ALA A 397 27.19 -13.95 -6.20
CA ALA A 397 27.92 -15.17 -6.52
C ALA A 397 28.28 -15.97 -5.26
N ILE A 398 28.77 -15.30 -4.22
CA ILE A 398 29.07 -15.92 -2.92
C ILE A 398 27.78 -16.45 -2.26
N GLY A 399 26.72 -15.62 -2.20
CA GLY A 399 25.43 -16.02 -1.64
C GLY A 399 24.78 -17.20 -2.36
N ALA A 400 25.06 -17.38 -3.65
CA ALA A 400 24.57 -18.50 -4.45
C ALA A 400 25.31 -19.83 -4.22
N ILE A 401 26.32 -19.88 -3.33
CA ILE A 401 26.93 -21.15 -2.91
C ILE A 401 25.89 -21.95 -2.12
N PRO A 402 25.50 -23.16 -2.58
CA PRO A 402 24.56 -24.00 -1.85
C PRO A 402 25.24 -24.66 -0.63
N ASP A 403 24.44 -24.97 0.40
CA ASP A 403 24.95 -25.46 1.69
C ASP A 403 25.82 -26.72 1.57
N ASP A 404 25.48 -27.64 0.66
CA ASP A 404 26.22 -28.88 0.40
C ASP A 404 27.57 -28.66 -0.31
N ARG A 405 27.81 -27.45 -0.82
CA ARG A 405 29.06 -27.04 -1.47
C ARG A 405 29.90 -26.09 -0.62
N ALA A 406 29.37 -25.59 0.50
CA ALA A 406 30.06 -24.62 1.35
C ALA A 406 31.45 -25.12 1.79
N ASP A 407 31.57 -26.39 2.18
CA ASP A 407 32.84 -26.99 2.60
C ASP A 407 33.87 -27.08 1.47
N ALA A 408 33.42 -27.47 0.28
CA ALA A 408 34.29 -27.60 -0.90
C ALA A 408 34.80 -26.24 -1.39
N GLU A 409 34.11 -25.15 -1.06
CA GLU A 409 34.39 -23.80 -1.53
C GLU A 409 34.83 -22.86 -0.39
N ILE A 410 35.26 -23.44 0.75
CA ILE A 410 35.65 -22.72 1.96
C ILE A 410 36.71 -21.64 1.73
N ASP A 411 37.68 -21.87 0.84
CA ASP A 411 38.76 -20.91 0.58
C ASP A 411 38.24 -19.62 -0.05
N VAL A 412 37.25 -19.73 -0.95
CA VAL A 412 36.59 -18.58 -1.56
C VAL A 412 35.77 -17.83 -0.52
N ILE A 413 35.02 -18.56 0.31
CA ILE A 413 34.21 -17.99 1.40
C ILE A 413 35.11 -17.21 2.37
N ARG A 414 36.21 -17.83 2.84
CA ARG A 414 37.17 -17.20 3.76
C ARG A 414 37.81 -15.95 3.17
N ALA A 415 38.15 -15.96 1.88
CA ALA A 415 38.67 -14.77 1.21
C ALA A 415 37.63 -13.63 1.20
N ALA A 416 36.35 -13.95 0.94
CA ALA A 416 35.26 -12.98 0.89
C ALA A 416 34.88 -12.39 2.26
N LEU A 417 35.20 -13.05 3.39
CA LEU A 417 35.01 -12.49 4.74
C LEU A 417 35.79 -11.19 4.96
N GLY A 418 36.84 -10.94 4.18
CA GLY A 418 37.66 -9.73 4.19
C GLY A 418 37.40 -8.76 3.02
N ASP A 419 36.33 -8.93 2.24
CA ASP A 419 36.02 -8.05 1.10
C ASP A 419 35.79 -6.60 1.54
N ALA A 420 36.15 -5.63 0.68
CA ALA A 420 35.95 -4.21 0.98
C ALA A 420 34.47 -3.85 1.11
N ASP A 421 33.59 -4.52 0.37
CA ASP A 421 32.14 -4.24 0.39
C ASP A 421 31.41 -5.07 1.46
N VAL A 422 30.63 -4.38 2.28
CA VAL A 422 29.88 -4.97 3.41
C VAL A 422 28.89 -6.05 2.99
N ILE A 423 28.27 -5.95 1.82
CA ILE A 423 27.26 -6.91 1.34
C ILE A 423 27.94 -8.20 0.90
N VAL A 424 29.13 -8.11 0.30
CA VAL A 424 29.94 -9.29 -0.02
C VAL A 424 30.35 -10.00 1.27
N ARG A 425 30.78 -9.24 2.30
CA ARG A 425 31.11 -9.81 3.61
C ARG A 425 29.91 -10.47 4.27
N ALA A 426 28.72 -9.85 4.24
CA ALA A 426 27.50 -10.43 4.80
C ALA A 426 27.15 -11.78 4.15
N ASN A 427 27.16 -11.85 2.81
CA ASN A 427 26.94 -13.12 2.11
C ASN A 427 28.00 -14.17 2.47
N ALA A 428 29.26 -13.78 2.59
CA ALA A 428 30.33 -14.68 2.98
C ALA A 428 30.18 -15.21 4.41
N ILE A 429 29.70 -14.38 5.34
CA ILE A 429 29.43 -14.76 6.73
C ILE A 429 28.32 -15.82 6.78
N ASP A 430 27.20 -15.58 6.08
CA ASP A 430 26.10 -16.53 6.00
C ASP A 430 26.55 -17.88 5.42
N ARG A 431 27.39 -17.87 4.37
CA ARG A 431 27.96 -19.10 3.80
C ARG A 431 28.95 -19.78 4.74
N TYR A 432 29.79 -19.03 5.44
CA TYR A 432 30.76 -19.57 6.40
C TYR A 432 30.06 -20.33 7.53
N ALA A 433 28.93 -19.81 8.02
CA ALA A 433 28.15 -20.45 9.08
C ALA A 433 27.59 -21.83 8.68
N ALA A 434 27.33 -22.06 7.38
CA ALA A 434 26.86 -23.34 6.86
C ALA A 434 27.96 -24.41 6.75
N THR A 435 29.24 -24.01 6.81
CA THR A 435 30.39 -24.93 6.66
C THR A 435 30.55 -25.84 7.87
N LYS A 436 31.08 -27.05 7.68
CA LYS A 436 31.41 -28.05 8.70
C LYS A 436 32.92 -28.37 8.76
N VAL A 437 33.73 -27.68 7.95
CA VAL A 437 35.20 -27.83 7.92
C VAL A 437 35.82 -27.54 9.29
N ASP A 438 35.37 -26.45 9.93
CA ASP A 438 35.86 -26.03 11.24
C ASP A 438 34.93 -26.54 12.36
N PRO A 439 35.48 -26.93 13.54
CA PRO A 439 34.68 -27.24 14.72
C PRO A 439 33.71 -26.11 15.10
N VAL A 440 32.60 -26.46 15.76
CA VAL A 440 31.55 -25.51 16.18
C VAL A 440 32.15 -24.34 16.95
N GLU A 441 33.07 -24.61 17.87
CA GLU A 441 33.72 -23.63 18.74
C GLU A 441 34.57 -22.64 17.93
N THR A 442 35.32 -23.14 16.94
CA THR A 442 36.14 -22.31 16.04
C THR A 442 35.27 -21.43 15.14
N ARG A 443 34.17 -21.98 14.61
CA ARG A 443 33.22 -21.22 13.80
C ARG A 443 32.56 -20.12 14.62
N ALA A 444 32.07 -20.43 15.81
CA ALA A 444 31.47 -19.46 16.72
C ALA A 444 32.48 -18.36 17.11
N ALA A 445 33.72 -18.72 17.46
CA ALA A 445 34.77 -17.75 17.77
C ALA A 445 35.07 -16.82 16.58
N THR A 446 35.12 -17.35 15.36
CA THR A 446 35.33 -16.58 14.13
C THR A 446 34.18 -15.61 13.87
N LEU A 447 32.93 -16.08 13.99
CA LEU A 447 31.75 -15.24 13.81
C LEU A 447 31.65 -14.14 14.88
N HIS A 448 32.04 -14.42 16.12
CA HIS A 448 32.16 -13.38 17.16
C HIS A 448 33.20 -12.31 16.80
N GLN A 449 34.36 -12.69 16.29
CA GLN A 449 35.38 -11.74 15.83
C GLN A 449 34.86 -10.87 14.66
N LEU A 450 34.10 -11.47 13.74
CA LEU A 450 33.49 -10.76 12.63
C LEU A 450 32.42 -9.78 13.13
N GLU A 451 31.55 -10.18 14.05
CA GLU A 451 30.58 -9.27 14.68
C GLU A 451 31.27 -8.07 15.34
N GLN A 452 32.34 -8.32 16.10
CA GLN A 452 33.11 -7.28 16.78
C GLN A 452 33.79 -6.32 15.79
N ARG A 453 34.31 -6.83 14.68
CA ARG A 453 34.88 -6.02 13.59
C ARG A 453 33.82 -5.09 13.01
N GLU A 454 32.63 -5.62 12.72
CA GLU A 454 31.57 -4.88 12.04
C GLU A 454 30.84 -3.87 12.93
N ARG A 455 31.05 -3.88 14.25
CA ARG A 455 30.54 -2.82 15.17
C ARG A 455 30.95 -1.40 14.77
N LYS A 456 32.05 -1.26 14.03
CA LYS A 456 32.60 0.04 13.60
C LYS A 456 32.30 0.35 12.13
N ALA A 457 31.59 -0.53 11.42
CA ALA A 457 31.23 -0.30 10.03
C ALA A 457 30.10 0.74 9.92
N GLU A 458 30.06 1.48 8.82
CA GLU A 458 28.99 2.44 8.54
C GLU A 458 27.63 1.76 8.29
N MET A 459 27.67 0.54 7.74
CA MET A 459 26.51 -0.31 7.47
C MET A 459 26.60 -1.58 8.34
N ASN A 460 25.46 -2.02 8.86
CA ASN A 460 25.39 -3.12 9.81
C ASN A 460 25.10 -4.49 9.18
N ASP A 461 24.91 -4.61 7.86
CA ASP A 461 24.49 -5.85 7.19
C ASP A 461 25.38 -7.06 7.53
N ALA A 462 26.71 -6.91 7.45
CA ALA A 462 27.65 -7.96 7.80
C ALA A 462 27.61 -8.29 9.30
N ARG A 463 27.37 -7.29 10.15
CA ARG A 463 27.18 -7.47 11.60
C ARG A 463 25.93 -8.28 11.90
N LEU A 464 24.81 -7.94 11.27
CA LEU A 464 23.52 -8.63 11.41
C LEU A 464 23.60 -10.08 10.92
N SER A 465 24.30 -10.31 9.80
CA SER A 465 24.60 -11.66 9.31
C SER A 465 25.44 -12.46 10.32
N ALA A 466 26.46 -11.85 10.94
CA ALA A 466 27.26 -12.52 11.98
C ALA A 466 26.45 -12.87 13.23
N ILE A 467 25.60 -11.96 13.70
CA ILE A 467 24.71 -12.18 14.86
C ILE A 467 23.73 -13.33 14.54
N THR A 468 23.07 -13.27 13.39
CA THR A 468 22.10 -14.29 12.96
C THR A 468 22.77 -15.65 12.77
N SER A 469 23.98 -15.66 12.22
CA SER A 469 24.78 -16.87 12.05
C SER A 469 25.20 -17.49 13.39
N LEU A 470 25.63 -16.68 14.35
CA LEU A 470 25.92 -17.12 15.72
C LEU A 470 24.69 -17.74 16.39
N ALA A 471 23.51 -17.11 16.23
CA ALA A 471 22.26 -17.61 16.80
C ALA A 471 21.86 -19.01 16.26
N LYS A 472 22.19 -19.31 15.00
CA LYS A 472 21.87 -20.60 14.36
C LYS A 472 22.79 -21.73 14.79
N ILE A 473 23.99 -21.44 15.28
CA ILE A 473 24.95 -22.46 15.73
C ILE A 473 24.67 -22.79 17.21
N ASP A 474 24.64 -24.08 17.55
CA ASP A 474 24.45 -24.51 18.93
C ASP A 474 25.76 -24.42 19.72
N HIS A 475 25.95 -23.32 20.45
CA HIS A 475 27.12 -23.09 21.31
C HIS A 475 26.69 -22.62 22.72
N PRO A 476 27.50 -22.88 23.77
CA PRO A 476 27.09 -22.64 25.16
C PRO A 476 26.74 -21.18 25.49
N GLU A 477 27.38 -20.22 24.83
CA GLU A 477 27.23 -18.78 25.11
C GLU A 477 26.13 -18.09 24.29
N ARG A 478 25.43 -18.83 23.42
CA ARG A 478 24.48 -18.26 22.44
C ARG A 478 23.43 -17.36 23.07
N GLU A 479 22.75 -17.84 24.12
CA GLU A 479 21.70 -17.07 24.76
C GLU A 479 22.25 -15.82 25.45
N THR A 480 23.33 -15.96 26.22
CA THR A 480 23.98 -14.85 26.92
C THR A 480 24.43 -13.77 25.93
N PHE A 481 25.00 -14.18 24.80
CA PHE A 481 25.38 -13.27 23.73
C PHE A 481 24.17 -12.51 23.17
N LEU A 482 23.11 -13.19 22.76
CA LEU A 482 21.92 -12.54 22.20
C LEU A 482 21.27 -11.58 23.21
N ARG A 483 21.15 -11.98 24.48
CA ARG A 483 20.59 -11.10 25.52
C ARG A 483 21.45 -9.86 25.77
N SER A 484 22.77 -9.96 25.63
CA SER A 484 23.66 -8.79 25.73
C SER A 484 23.39 -7.75 24.64
N LEU A 485 22.92 -8.18 23.47
CA LEU A 485 22.62 -7.32 22.33
C LEU A 485 21.27 -6.59 22.46
N LEU A 486 20.40 -6.97 23.39
CA LEU A 486 19.13 -6.25 23.65
C LEU A 486 19.36 -4.82 24.15
N LYS A 487 20.60 -4.47 24.53
CA LYS A 487 21.02 -3.12 24.97
C LYS A 487 22.00 -2.46 24.00
N ASP A 488 22.22 -3.04 22.81
CA ASP A 488 23.13 -2.47 21.82
C ASP A 488 22.66 -1.08 21.38
N ASP A 489 23.55 -0.18 20.96
CA ASP A 489 23.15 1.16 20.51
C ASP A 489 22.34 1.11 19.21
N ASP A 490 22.59 0.10 18.37
CA ASP A 490 21.89 -0.09 17.11
C ASP A 490 20.52 -0.76 17.34
N PRO A 491 19.40 -0.08 17.00
CA PRO A 491 18.06 -0.62 17.19
C PRO A 491 17.77 -1.88 16.37
N VAL A 492 18.36 -2.00 15.18
CA VAL A 492 18.16 -3.16 14.33
C VAL A 492 18.85 -4.38 14.96
N VAL A 493 20.01 -4.18 15.59
CA VAL A 493 20.71 -5.22 16.36
C VAL A 493 19.87 -5.67 17.56
N ARG A 494 19.27 -4.74 18.32
CA ARG A 494 18.38 -5.09 19.44
C ARG A 494 17.19 -5.94 18.99
N ARG A 495 16.50 -5.53 17.90
CA ARG A 495 15.39 -6.29 17.30
C ARG A 495 15.84 -7.66 16.82
N VAL A 496 16.90 -7.74 16.01
CA VAL A 496 17.41 -9.02 15.49
C VAL A 496 17.80 -9.94 16.63
N ALA A 497 18.42 -9.44 17.69
CA ALA A 497 18.73 -10.24 18.86
C ALA A 497 17.46 -10.80 19.55
N ALA A 498 16.44 -9.97 19.75
CA ALA A 498 15.15 -10.39 20.30
C ALA A 498 14.48 -11.46 19.41
N GLU A 499 14.42 -11.22 18.10
CA GLU A 499 13.86 -12.16 17.12
C GLU A 499 14.61 -13.50 17.12
N GLN A 500 15.94 -13.46 17.20
CA GLN A 500 16.75 -14.68 17.25
C GLN A 500 16.62 -15.42 18.59
N ILE A 501 16.39 -14.73 19.71
CA ILE A 501 16.02 -15.37 20.99
C ILE A 501 14.69 -16.11 20.80
N ALA A 502 13.68 -15.45 20.23
CA ALA A 502 12.38 -16.08 20.02
C ALA A 502 12.46 -17.27 19.05
N GLU A 503 13.12 -17.09 17.92
CA GLU A 503 13.14 -18.06 16.83
C GLU A 503 14.06 -19.26 17.13
N GLN A 504 15.30 -18.99 17.55
CA GLN A 504 16.33 -20.03 17.70
C GLN A 504 16.29 -20.69 19.07
N LEU A 505 15.91 -19.95 20.12
CA LEU A 505 15.81 -20.50 21.49
C LEU A 505 14.38 -20.92 21.86
N LYS A 506 13.40 -20.68 20.98
CA LYS A 506 11.97 -21.00 21.20
C LYS A 506 11.41 -20.35 22.47
N LYS A 507 11.82 -19.10 22.73
CA LYS A 507 11.32 -18.26 23.82
C LYS A 507 10.32 -17.23 23.29
N GLU A 508 9.64 -16.53 24.19
CA GLU A 508 8.87 -15.34 23.80
C GLU A 508 9.81 -14.23 23.31
N LEU A 509 9.30 -13.31 22.50
CA LEU A 509 10.07 -12.18 22.00
C LEU A 509 10.36 -11.20 23.15
N PRO A 510 11.63 -10.98 23.52
CA PRO A 510 11.96 -10.04 24.58
C PRO A 510 11.60 -8.60 24.22
N GLN A 511 11.26 -7.80 25.22
CA GLN A 511 11.27 -6.34 25.17
C GLN A 511 12.67 -5.84 24.87
N TYR A 512 12.71 -4.84 24.01
CA TYR A 512 13.87 -4.02 23.77
C TYR A 512 13.38 -2.61 23.46
N THR A 513 14.12 -1.59 23.87
CA THR A 513 13.78 -0.22 23.48
C THR A 513 14.06 -0.06 21.98
N PRO A 514 13.07 0.17 21.11
CA PRO A 514 13.30 0.21 19.67
C PRO A 514 14.14 1.43 19.25
N PHE A 515 14.18 2.52 20.04
CA PHE A 515 15.15 3.62 19.87
C PHE A 515 15.20 4.58 21.07
N PRO A 516 16.38 4.91 21.62
CA PRO A 516 16.56 6.22 22.22
C PRO A 516 16.70 7.24 21.09
N SER A 517 15.59 7.91 20.73
CA SER A 517 15.66 9.02 19.78
C SER A 517 16.54 10.13 20.34
N LYS A 518 17.53 10.56 19.56
CA LYS A 518 18.42 11.68 19.90
C LYS A 518 17.79 13.04 19.58
N ARG A 519 16.58 13.05 19.00
CA ARG A 519 15.84 14.27 18.71
C ARG A 519 15.43 14.96 20.00
N THR A 520 15.68 16.25 20.05
CA THR A 520 15.23 17.16 21.09
C THR A 520 13.75 17.44 20.95
N GLN A 521 13.11 17.89 22.03
CA GLN A 521 11.71 18.31 22.00
C GLN A 521 11.46 19.40 20.93
N ALA A 522 12.37 20.36 20.80
CA ALA A 522 12.28 21.43 19.81
C ALA A 522 12.30 20.90 18.36
N GLU A 523 13.06 19.84 18.07
CA GLU A 523 13.03 19.21 16.75
C GLU A 523 11.68 18.55 16.46
N TYR A 524 11.02 17.93 17.46
CA TYR A 524 9.67 17.39 17.26
C TYR A 524 8.65 18.51 17.02
N GLU A 525 8.75 19.62 17.75
CA GLU A 525 7.88 20.79 17.54
C GLU A 525 8.05 21.38 16.14
N GLU A 526 9.28 21.46 15.63
CA GLU A 526 9.56 21.88 14.25
C GLU A 526 8.89 20.95 13.23
N ILE A 527 9.03 19.63 13.42
CA ILE A 527 8.46 18.61 12.53
C ILE A 527 6.94 18.68 12.53
N VAL A 528 6.31 18.82 13.69
CA VAL A 528 4.85 18.99 13.83
C VAL A 528 4.39 20.29 13.19
N GLN A 529 5.10 21.40 13.44
CA GLN A 529 4.74 22.68 12.85
C GLN A 529 4.84 22.64 11.32
N TRP A 530 5.84 21.95 10.78
CA TRP A 530 5.96 21.73 9.34
C TRP A 530 4.81 20.84 8.82
N SER A 531 4.43 19.79 9.56
CA SER A 531 3.41 18.85 9.11
C SER A 531 1.99 19.43 9.03
N HIS A 532 1.74 20.56 9.71
CA HIS A 532 0.47 21.28 9.66
C HIS A 532 0.20 21.94 8.29
N ALA A 533 1.24 22.12 7.47
CA ALA A 533 1.10 22.57 6.09
C ALA A 533 0.98 21.37 5.12
N SER A 534 0.25 21.57 4.04
CA SER A 534 0.20 20.61 2.94
C SER A 534 1.43 20.76 2.05
N HIS A 535 2.09 19.64 1.74
CA HIS A 535 3.34 19.60 0.99
C HIS A 535 3.25 18.69 -0.24
N THR A 536 3.99 19.05 -1.29
CA THR A 536 4.11 18.24 -2.51
C THR A 536 5.56 17.85 -2.77
N ALA A 537 5.77 16.76 -3.52
CA ALA A 537 7.08 16.38 -4.02
C ALA A 537 7.04 16.05 -5.51
N THR A 538 8.01 16.54 -6.27
CA THR A 538 8.13 16.34 -7.71
C THR A 538 9.37 15.51 -8.00
N ILE A 539 9.19 14.27 -8.46
CA ILE A 539 10.28 13.38 -8.86
C ILE A 539 10.56 13.61 -10.34
N HIS A 540 11.67 14.26 -10.64
CA HIS A 540 12.14 14.47 -12.01
C HIS A 540 12.94 13.27 -12.47
N MET A 541 12.43 12.53 -13.45
CA MET A 541 13.12 11.39 -14.05
C MET A 541 13.49 11.69 -15.51
N THR A 542 14.44 10.94 -16.06
CA THR A 542 14.81 11.04 -17.48
C THR A 542 13.64 10.79 -18.43
N ARG A 543 12.63 10.03 -17.98
CA ARG A 543 11.47 9.65 -18.79
C ARG A 543 10.20 10.47 -18.51
N GLY A 544 10.25 11.41 -17.56
CA GLY A 544 9.10 12.25 -17.21
C GLY A 544 9.08 12.61 -15.73
N ILE A 545 7.97 13.22 -15.31
CA ILE A 545 7.77 13.73 -13.95
C ILE A 545 6.70 12.90 -13.24
N ILE A 546 6.93 12.61 -11.96
CA ILE A 546 5.93 12.03 -11.06
C ILE A 546 5.65 13.05 -9.96
N GLU A 547 4.39 13.38 -9.73
CA GLU A 547 4.00 14.36 -8.72
C GLU A 547 3.27 13.70 -7.56
N LEU A 548 3.75 13.99 -6.35
CA LEU A 548 3.30 13.38 -5.11
C LEU A 548 2.67 14.42 -4.18
N ALA A 549 1.55 14.05 -3.57
CA ALA A 549 0.99 14.71 -2.41
C ALA A 549 1.53 14.02 -1.15
N LEU A 550 2.13 14.77 -0.22
CA LEU A 550 2.68 14.20 1.01
C LEU A 550 1.61 14.15 2.11
N LEU A 551 1.52 13.00 2.78
CA LEU A 551 0.60 12.74 3.89
C LEU A 551 1.25 13.17 5.21
N THR A 552 1.47 14.47 5.37
CA THR A 552 2.28 15.03 6.45
C THR A 552 1.67 14.84 7.83
N GLN A 553 0.35 14.83 7.94
CA GLN A 553 -0.34 14.55 9.21
C GLN A 553 -0.37 13.04 9.55
N ASP A 554 -0.47 12.16 8.55
CA ASP A 554 -0.45 10.72 8.80
C ASP A 554 0.97 10.20 9.08
N ALA A 555 2.00 10.77 8.46
CA ALA A 555 3.39 10.31 8.59
C ALA A 555 4.38 11.49 8.70
N PRO A 556 4.32 12.32 9.76
CA PRO A 556 5.14 13.52 9.90
C PRO A 556 6.65 13.24 9.89
N LEU A 557 7.15 12.21 10.58
CA LEU A 557 8.58 11.90 10.61
C LEU A 557 9.07 11.41 9.24
N THR A 558 8.26 10.59 8.57
CA THR A 558 8.59 9.97 7.28
C THR A 558 8.61 11.02 6.17
N THR A 559 7.57 11.87 6.10
CA THR A 559 7.48 12.95 5.12
C THR A 559 8.56 14.01 5.34
N TRP A 560 8.82 14.39 6.60
CA TRP A 560 9.93 15.27 6.94
C TRP A 560 11.27 14.67 6.50
N ASN A 561 11.56 13.43 6.88
CA ASN A 561 12.80 12.74 6.51
C ASN A 561 12.99 12.68 4.98
N PHE A 562 11.96 12.29 4.24
CA PHE A 562 11.97 12.28 2.78
C PHE A 562 12.26 13.67 2.20
N ALA A 563 11.58 14.71 2.71
CA ALA A 563 11.77 16.08 2.25
C ALA A 563 13.19 16.60 2.56
N GLN A 564 13.76 16.30 3.74
CA GLN A 564 15.12 16.71 4.09
C GLN A 564 16.17 16.00 3.22
N LEU A 565 15.99 14.71 2.93
CA LEU A 565 16.86 13.97 2.01
C LEU A 565 16.79 14.54 0.59
N ALA A 566 15.59 14.84 0.08
CA ALA A 566 15.39 15.47 -1.22
C ALA A 566 16.06 16.86 -1.31
N LYS A 567 15.87 17.72 -0.30
CA LYS A 567 16.49 19.05 -0.22
C LYS A 567 18.02 18.99 -0.23
N ARG A 568 18.61 17.93 0.33
CA ARG A 568 20.06 17.67 0.34
C ARG A 568 20.56 16.93 -0.90
N LYS A 569 19.72 16.77 -1.93
CA LYS A 569 20.06 16.09 -3.19
C LYS A 569 20.47 14.63 -3.01
N TYR A 570 20.00 13.99 -1.93
CA TYR A 570 20.33 12.60 -1.61
C TYR A 570 19.85 11.61 -2.68
N PHE A 571 18.72 11.91 -3.33
CA PHE A 571 18.11 11.06 -4.36
C PHE A 571 18.63 11.33 -5.77
N ASP A 572 19.46 12.36 -5.98
CA ASP A 572 19.98 12.70 -7.30
C ASP A 572 20.83 11.54 -7.85
N ASN A 573 20.59 11.13 -9.09
CA ASN A 573 21.19 9.96 -9.75
C ASN A 573 20.87 8.58 -9.14
N SER A 574 19.98 8.51 -8.15
CA SER A 574 19.38 7.23 -7.74
C SER A 574 18.45 6.70 -8.85
N SER A 575 18.06 5.43 -8.77
CA SER A 575 17.24 4.80 -9.81
C SER A 575 16.17 3.89 -9.21
N PHE A 576 15.14 3.60 -10.00
CA PHE A 576 14.17 2.56 -9.67
C PHE A 576 14.74 1.18 -10.04
N MET A 577 15.42 0.54 -9.08
CA MET A 577 16.15 -0.72 -9.30
C MET A 577 15.30 -1.97 -9.13
N ARG A 578 14.11 -1.85 -8.53
CA ARG A 578 13.13 -2.92 -8.42
C ARG A 578 11.81 -2.45 -9.01
N VAL A 579 11.47 -3.05 -10.15
CA VAL A 579 10.18 -2.88 -10.82
C VAL A 579 9.52 -4.25 -10.85
N VAL A 580 8.35 -4.36 -10.21
CA VAL A 580 7.55 -5.58 -10.21
C VAL A 580 6.19 -5.25 -10.82
N PRO A 581 5.91 -5.71 -12.06
CA PRO A 581 4.64 -5.47 -12.74
C PRO A 581 3.44 -5.81 -11.86
N ASN A 582 2.40 -4.97 -11.90
CA ASN A 582 1.20 -5.07 -11.06
C ASN A 582 1.42 -5.06 -9.55
N PHE A 583 2.63 -4.70 -9.09
CA PHE A 583 2.91 -4.59 -7.67
C PHE A 583 3.41 -3.18 -7.34
N VAL A 584 4.70 -2.93 -7.50
CA VAL A 584 5.35 -1.67 -7.12
C VAL A 584 6.57 -1.37 -8.00
N ILE A 585 6.90 -0.09 -8.12
CA ILE A 585 8.26 0.37 -8.40
C ILE A 585 8.92 0.83 -7.10
N GLN A 586 10.18 0.50 -6.89
CA GLN A 586 10.94 0.85 -5.68
C GLN A 586 12.28 1.49 -6.06
N GLY A 587 12.59 2.60 -5.40
CA GLY A 587 13.80 3.40 -5.57
C GLY A 587 14.22 4.06 -4.26
N GLY A 588 15.11 5.06 -4.33
CA GLY A 588 15.61 5.78 -3.14
C GLY A 588 16.86 5.16 -2.50
N ASP A 589 17.50 4.20 -3.17
CA ASP A 589 18.80 3.66 -2.81
C ASP A 589 19.93 4.45 -3.50
N PRO A 590 20.84 5.11 -2.76
CA PRO A 590 21.95 5.85 -3.37
C PRO A 590 23.00 4.94 -4.03
N ARG A 591 23.09 3.66 -3.62
CA ARG A 591 24.06 2.68 -4.17
C ARG A 591 23.60 2.10 -5.51
N ASN A 592 22.32 2.24 -5.85
CA ASN A 592 21.71 1.65 -7.05
C ASN A 592 21.86 0.12 -7.14
N ASP A 593 22.00 -0.56 -6.00
CA ASP A 593 22.19 -2.01 -5.90
C ASP A 593 21.19 -2.70 -4.97
N MET A 594 20.18 -1.96 -4.49
CA MET A 594 19.14 -2.31 -3.51
C MET A 594 19.60 -2.42 -2.05
N ASN A 595 20.88 -2.14 -1.75
CA ASN A 595 21.44 -2.35 -0.41
C ASN A 595 21.87 -1.06 0.31
N GLY A 596 21.57 0.13 -0.22
CA GLY A 596 21.91 1.40 0.45
C GLY A 596 20.79 2.01 1.27
N GLY A 597 21.17 2.99 2.09
CA GLY A 597 20.28 3.76 2.96
C GLY A 597 20.99 4.98 3.53
N PRO A 598 20.30 5.81 4.32
CA PRO A 598 20.82 7.11 4.76
C PRO A 598 21.77 7.01 5.97
N GLY A 599 22.15 5.79 6.38
CA GLY A 599 22.98 5.53 7.56
C GLY A 599 22.21 5.53 8.89
N TYR A 600 20.89 5.64 8.84
CA TYR A 600 20.00 5.59 10.01
C TYR A 600 18.63 5.02 9.61
N ALA A 601 17.85 4.64 10.62
CA ALA A 601 16.48 4.17 10.47
C ALA A 601 15.47 5.12 11.13
N ILE A 602 14.26 5.20 10.57
CA ILE A 602 13.08 5.86 11.12
C ILE A 602 12.00 4.81 11.46
N ARG A 603 11.10 5.20 12.36
CA ARG A 603 10.04 4.34 12.91
C ARG A 603 8.85 4.34 11.98
N ASP A 604 8.16 3.20 11.92
CA ASP A 604 7.01 3.07 11.04
C ASP A 604 5.83 3.90 11.57
N GLU A 605 5.33 4.84 10.77
CA GLU A 605 4.12 5.62 11.09
C GLU A 605 2.89 4.96 10.47
N ILE A 606 2.62 3.72 10.90
CA ILE A 606 1.47 2.94 10.44
C ILE A 606 0.18 3.76 10.60
N ASN A 607 -0.71 3.75 9.61
CA ASN A 607 -1.91 4.61 9.58
C ASN A 607 -3.08 3.93 8.86
N LEU A 608 -4.27 4.54 8.95
CA LEU A 608 -5.51 4.04 8.36
C LEU A 608 -5.55 4.13 6.82
N GLN A 609 -4.54 4.74 6.19
CA GLN A 609 -4.48 4.81 4.73
C GLN A 609 -4.35 3.41 4.14
N LYS A 610 -4.98 3.20 2.99
CA LYS A 610 -4.93 1.91 2.28
C LYS A 610 -4.01 2.01 1.06
N TYR A 611 -3.30 0.96 0.74
CA TYR A 611 -2.43 0.85 -0.44
C TYR A 611 -3.27 0.68 -1.71
N THR A 612 -3.95 1.73 -2.14
CA THR A 612 -4.54 1.83 -3.47
C THR A 612 -3.46 1.98 -4.53
N ARG A 613 -3.82 2.01 -5.82
CA ARG A 613 -2.91 2.44 -6.89
C ARG A 613 -2.37 3.85 -6.60
N GLY A 614 -1.09 4.08 -6.89
CA GLY A 614 -0.41 5.37 -6.67
C GLY A 614 -0.10 5.68 -5.20
N ALA A 615 -0.23 4.70 -4.30
CA ALA A 615 0.21 4.84 -2.93
C ALA A 615 1.74 4.86 -2.84
N VAL A 616 2.29 5.80 -2.07
CA VAL A 616 3.73 5.89 -1.81
C VAL A 616 4.02 5.34 -0.41
N GLY A 617 4.78 4.25 -0.36
CA GLY A 617 5.14 3.55 0.87
C GLY A 617 6.63 3.61 1.17
N MET A 618 6.99 3.63 2.46
CA MET A 618 8.38 3.48 2.90
C MET A 618 8.80 2.01 2.75
N ALA A 619 9.95 1.74 2.13
CA ALA A 619 10.49 0.39 2.02
C ALA A 619 11.22 0.01 3.33
N LEU A 620 11.06 -1.24 3.76
CA LEU A 620 11.52 -1.74 5.05
C LEU A 620 12.32 -3.04 4.87
N SER A 621 13.36 -3.21 5.69
CA SER A 621 14.10 -4.47 5.91
C SER A 621 13.61 -5.23 7.16
N GLY A 622 12.42 -4.87 7.65
CA GLY A 622 11.80 -5.31 8.90
C GLY A 622 11.06 -4.14 9.58
N PRO A 623 10.21 -4.38 10.59
CA PRO A 623 9.54 -3.30 11.31
C PRO A 623 10.54 -2.25 11.84
N ASP A 624 10.17 -0.98 11.75
CA ASP A 624 10.95 0.18 12.21
C ASP A 624 12.35 0.31 11.58
N THR A 625 12.46 -0.04 10.29
CA THR A 625 13.70 0.06 9.51
C THR A 625 13.60 0.98 8.30
N GLY A 626 12.57 1.84 8.24
CA GLY A 626 12.43 2.82 7.17
C GLY A 626 13.64 3.75 7.09
N GLY A 627 13.89 4.33 5.93
CA GLY A 627 15.07 5.17 5.70
C GLY A 627 14.88 6.08 4.51
N SER A 628 15.58 5.79 3.41
CA SER A 628 15.50 6.57 2.17
C SER A 628 14.74 5.84 1.06
N GLN A 629 14.70 4.51 1.09
CA GLN A 629 14.06 3.72 0.04
C GLN A 629 12.54 3.78 0.15
N PHE A 630 11.86 4.01 -0.97
CA PHE A 630 10.40 4.08 -1.03
C PHE A 630 9.88 3.36 -2.26
N PHE A 631 8.59 3.06 -2.27
CA PHE A 631 7.93 2.42 -3.38
C PHE A 631 6.61 3.09 -3.75
N ILE A 632 6.21 2.94 -5.01
CA ILE A 632 4.94 3.43 -5.57
C ILE A 632 4.16 2.23 -6.11
N THR A 633 2.89 2.07 -5.70
CA THR A 633 2.05 0.94 -6.11
C THR A 633 1.46 1.10 -7.53
N HIS A 634 1.56 0.06 -8.35
CA HIS A 634 0.89 0.01 -9.65
C HIS A 634 -0.60 -0.29 -9.54
N SER A 635 -1.00 -1.10 -8.56
CA SER A 635 -2.39 -1.53 -8.34
C SER A 635 -2.67 -1.62 -6.85
N PRO A 636 -3.92 -1.84 -6.40
CA PRO A 636 -4.22 -2.03 -4.99
C PRO A 636 -3.42 -3.19 -4.37
N GLN A 637 -2.80 -2.95 -3.21
CA GLN A 637 -2.01 -3.91 -2.43
C GLN A 637 -2.48 -4.04 -0.97
N PRO A 638 -3.73 -4.50 -0.70
CA PRO A 638 -4.28 -4.51 0.66
C PRO A 638 -3.51 -5.31 1.71
N HIS A 639 -2.62 -6.20 1.29
CA HIS A 639 -1.79 -6.97 2.20
C HIS A 639 -0.67 -6.14 2.86
N LEU A 640 -0.36 -4.96 2.32
CA LEU A 640 0.59 -4.02 2.88
C LEU A 640 -0.07 -3.09 3.91
N ASP A 641 -1.41 -3.02 3.94
CA ASP A 641 -2.18 -2.17 4.87
C ASP A 641 -1.87 -2.56 6.32
N GLY A 642 -1.48 -1.57 7.14
CA GLY A 642 -1.03 -1.78 8.52
C GLY A 642 0.42 -2.30 8.65
N GLY A 643 1.08 -2.72 7.57
CA GLY A 643 2.44 -3.27 7.64
C GLY A 643 3.55 -2.31 7.21
N TYR A 644 3.19 -1.22 6.54
CA TYR A 644 4.13 -0.25 5.96
C TYR A 644 3.57 1.16 6.08
N THR A 645 4.43 2.16 6.26
CA THR A 645 4.03 3.57 6.29
C THR A 645 3.63 4.06 4.90
N ILE A 646 2.38 4.48 4.75
CA ILE A 646 1.94 5.28 3.60
C ILE A 646 2.19 6.75 3.93
N PHE A 647 3.07 7.41 3.16
CA PHE A 647 3.47 8.79 3.40
C PHE A 647 3.18 9.73 2.22
N GLY A 648 2.63 9.22 1.11
CA GLY A 648 2.16 10.06 0.03
C GLY A 648 1.28 9.36 -1.00
N ARG A 649 0.78 10.15 -1.96
CA ARG A 649 -0.01 9.70 -3.11
C ARG A 649 0.50 10.34 -4.39
N VAL A 650 0.62 9.54 -5.44
CA VAL A 650 0.79 10.06 -6.81
C VAL A 650 -0.51 10.73 -7.24
N TYR A 651 -0.44 11.99 -7.65
CA TYR A 651 -1.57 12.71 -8.24
C TYR A 651 -1.38 13.03 -9.72
N ASP A 652 -0.14 13.06 -10.21
CA ASP A 652 0.18 13.13 -11.63
C ASP A 652 1.37 12.24 -12.02
N GLY A 653 1.41 11.81 -13.28
CA GLY A 653 2.47 10.96 -13.83
C GLY A 653 2.21 9.46 -13.71
N MET A 654 1.03 9.01 -13.27
CA MET A 654 0.75 7.59 -13.06
C MET A 654 0.84 6.74 -14.35
N SER A 655 0.08 7.06 -15.39
CA SER A 655 0.09 6.31 -16.66
C SER A 655 1.26 6.66 -17.57
N GLY A 656 1.65 7.94 -17.60
CA GLY A 656 2.72 8.45 -18.46
C GLY A 656 4.12 8.11 -17.95
N VAL A 657 4.31 7.92 -16.64
CA VAL A 657 5.62 7.70 -16.05
C VAL A 657 5.64 6.46 -15.16
N VAL A 658 4.87 6.38 -14.08
CA VAL A 658 4.95 5.27 -13.10
C VAL A 658 4.75 3.90 -13.77
N ASP A 659 3.68 3.72 -14.55
CA ASP A 659 3.39 2.45 -15.23
C ASP A 659 4.43 2.08 -16.28
N GLN A 660 5.08 3.08 -16.87
CA GLN A 660 6.10 2.85 -17.88
C GLN A 660 7.46 2.55 -17.27
N THR A 661 7.64 2.78 -15.96
CA THR A 661 8.94 2.68 -15.28
C THR A 661 9.56 1.32 -15.46
N GLU A 662 10.75 1.33 -16.05
CA GLU A 662 11.59 0.18 -16.24
C GLU A 662 12.72 0.22 -15.22
N ARG A 663 13.30 -0.95 -15.04
CA ARG A 663 14.43 -1.07 -14.14
C ARG A 663 15.61 -0.22 -14.60
N GLY A 664 16.14 0.57 -13.68
CA GLY A 664 17.31 1.41 -13.93
C GLY A 664 16.98 2.82 -14.39
N ASP A 665 15.70 3.16 -14.58
CA ASP A 665 15.29 4.54 -14.82
C ASP A 665 15.75 5.45 -13.68
N ARG A 666 16.34 6.58 -14.07
CA ARG A 666 17.07 7.45 -13.16
C ARG A 666 16.22 8.62 -12.70
N VAL A 667 16.32 8.89 -11.41
CA VAL A 667 15.91 10.14 -10.79
C VAL A 667 17.02 11.16 -11.01
N THR A 668 16.69 12.25 -11.67
CA THR A 668 17.60 13.39 -11.83
C THR A 668 17.62 14.23 -10.57
N THR A 669 16.44 14.55 -10.02
CA THR A 669 16.30 15.20 -8.72
C THR A 669 14.88 15.02 -8.16
N ILE A 670 14.71 15.26 -6.87
CA ILE A 670 13.40 15.39 -6.22
C ILE A 670 13.29 16.80 -5.64
N ALA A 671 12.27 17.55 -6.04
CA ALA A 671 11.95 18.87 -5.52
C ALA A 671 10.77 18.78 -4.52
N ILE A 672 10.78 19.64 -3.50
CA ILE A 672 9.70 19.74 -2.51
C ILE A 672 9.01 21.09 -2.70
N ASP A 673 7.68 21.09 -2.75
CA ASP A 673 6.81 22.26 -2.91
C ASP A 673 7.09 23.07 -4.20
N GLU A 674 7.48 22.39 -5.28
CA GLU A 674 7.60 23.00 -6.61
C GLU A 674 6.24 23.44 -7.15
N HIS A 675 5.19 22.69 -6.81
CA HIS A 675 3.81 22.97 -7.18
C HIS A 675 2.93 23.24 -5.95
N PRO A 676 1.82 24.01 -6.12
CA PRO A 676 0.90 24.31 -5.04
C PRO A 676 0.36 23.05 -4.36
N PRO A 677 -0.04 23.14 -3.08
CA PRO A 677 -0.73 22.05 -2.41
C PRO A 677 -1.96 21.58 -3.19
N VAL A 678 -2.15 20.27 -3.26
CA VAL A 678 -3.31 19.64 -3.91
C VAL A 678 -4.46 19.44 -2.92
N ALA A 679 -5.69 19.42 -3.43
CA ALA A 679 -6.89 19.27 -2.60
C ALA A 679 -6.84 17.98 -1.75
N THR A 680 -7.43 18.03 -0.55
CA THR A 680 -7.48 16.91 0.41
C THR A 680 -7.99 15.61 -0.20
N GLU A 681 -8.90 15.68 -1.17
CA GLU A 681 -9.43 14.51 -1.87
C GLU A 681 -8.38 13.75 -2.68
N THR A 682 -7.37 14.45 -3.16
CA THR A 682 -6.23 13.90 -3.90
C THR A 682 -5.21 13.29 -2.92
N VAL A 683 -4.99 13.96 -1.78
CA VAL A 683 -4.11 13.53 -0.69
C VAL A 683 -4.63 12.24 -0.05
N TYR A 684 -5.90 12.20 0.31
CA TYR A 684 -6.52 11.09 1.04
C TYR A 684 -7.21 10.08 0.13
N GLY A 685 -7.31 10.38 -1.17
CA GLY A 685 -8.11 9.63 -2.12
C GLY A 685 -9.62 9.83 -1.90
N VAL A 686 -10.40 9.59 -2.95
CA VAL A 686 -11.87 9.72 -2.95
C VAL A 686 -12.55 8.78 -1.92
N ALA A 687 -11.84 7.74 -1.46
CA ALA A 687 -12.36 6.72 -0.55
C ALA A 687 -12.41 7.14 0.93
N ASN A 688 -11.66 8.17 1.36
CA ASN A 688 -11.45 8.50 2.78
C ASN A 688 -12.03 9.85 3.22
N ILE A 689 -12.85 10.50 2.39
CA ILE A 689 -13.50 11.76 2.77
C ILE A 689 -14.73 11.44 3.62
N SER A 690 -14.75 11.88 4.88
CA SER A 690 -15.99 11.94 5.67
C SER A 690 -16.87 13.06 5.10
N LEU A 691 -17.91 12.70 4.36
CA LEU A 691 -18.79 13.67 3.71
C LEU A 691 -20.07 13.86 4.54
N PRO A 692 -20.66 15.07 4.55
CA PRO A 692 -21.94 15.31 5.21
C PRO A 692 -23.06 14.44 4.61
N LEU A 693 -23.97 13.96 5.47
CA LEU A 693 -25.13 13.18 5.05
C LEU A 693 -26.22 14.10 4.46
N GLU A 694 -26.48 14.00 3.16
CA GLU A 694 -27.60 14.61 2.44
C GLU A 694 -28.54 13.49 1.96
N ILE A 695 -29.83 13.56 2.30
CA ILE A 695 -30.86 12.59 1.89
C ILE A 695 -32.12 13.37 1.49
N GLY A 696 -32.73 13.00 0.37
CA GLY A 696 -33.94 13.61 -0.17
C GLY A 696 -33.67 14.50 -1.39
N PRO A 697 -34.70 15.22 -1.87
CA PRO A 697 -34.54 16.20 -2.95
C PRO A 697 -33.50 17.27 -2.57
N THR A 698 -32.60 17.58 -3.49
CA THR A 698 -31.53 18.56 -3.28
C THR A 698 -31.32 19.40 -4.55
N THR A 699 -30.40 20.38 -4.51
CA THR A 699 -30.10 21.26 -5.67
C THR A 699 -28.62 21.23 -6.01
N PRO A 700 -28.23 21.53 -7.27
CA PRO A 700 -26.82 21.69 -7.64
C PRO A 700 -26.06 22.65 -6.74
N GLU A 701 -26.65 23.80 -6.39
CA GLU A 701 -26.01 24.82 -5.54
C GLU A 701 -25.76 24.27 -4.13
N ARG A 702 -26.74 23.52 -3.59
CA ARG A 702 -26.61 22.86 -2.29
C ARG A 702 -25.51 21.81 -2.32
N LEU A 703 -25.48 20.96 -3.35
CA LEU A 703 -24.45 19.92 -3.53
C LEU A 703 -23.05 20.52 -3.68
N LEU A 704 -22.89 21.55 -4.51
CA LEU A 704 -21.63 22.26 -4.69
C LEU A 704 -21.14 22.93 -3.40
N ALA A 705 -22.05 23.34 -2.51
CA ALA A 705 -21.72 23.99 -1.25
C ALA A 705 -21.39 23.01 -0.11
N ILE A 706 -22.04 21.84 -0.05
CA ILE A 706 -21.89 20.92 1.09
C ILE A 706 -20.94 19.76 0.84
N VAL A 707 -20.74 19.36 -0.41
CA VAL A 707 -19.85 18.25 -0.74
C VAL A 707 -18.47 18.83 -0.99
N PRO A 708 -17.47 18.56 -0.11
CA PRO A 708 -16.10 19.01 -0.32
C PRO A 708 -15.63 18.68 -1.74
N GLY A 709 -14.91 19.61 -2.38
CA GLY A 709 -14.34 19.42 -3.71
C GLY A 709 -15.32 19.43 -4.89
N TYR A 710 -16.65 19.47 -4.71
CA TYR A 710 -17.59 19.53 -5.84
C TYR A 710 -17.43 20.77 -6.71
N ALA A 711 -17.34 21.96 -6.09
CA ALA A 711 -17.16 23.21 -6.84
C ALA A 711 -15.84 23.20 -7.64
N GLN A 712 -14.76 22.71 -7.03
CA GLN A 712 -13.45 22.62 -7.67
C GLN A 712 -13.45 21.59 -8.81
N ARG A 713 -13.95 20.37 -8.58
CA ARG A 713 -14.07 19.33 -9.64
C ARG A 713 -14.91 19.78 -10.82
N LYS A 714 -16.01 20.50 -10.56
CA LYS A 714 -16.83 21.10 -11.63
C LYS A 714 -16.03 22.14 -12.41
N SER A 715 -15.21 22.95 -11.73
CA SER A 715 -14.36 23.96 -12.36
C SER A 715 -13.20 23.37 -13.16
N ASP A 716 -12.57 22.31 -12.65
CA ASP A 716 -11.36 21.71 -13.23
C ASP A 716 -11.66 20.78 -14.41
N TYR A 717 -12.85 20.19 -14.42
CA TYR A 717 -13.25 19.32 -15.50
C TYR A 717 -13.49 20.10 -16.78
N LYS A 718 -12.87 19.63 -17.87
CA LYS A 718 -13.01 20.15 -19.22
C LYS A 718 -13.65 19.06 -20.08
N PRO A 719 -14.95 19.17 -20.40
CA PRO A 719 -15.61 18.26 -21.33
C PRO A 719 -14.96 18.30 -22.72
N ASP A 720 -15.05 17.21 -23.48
CA ASP A 720 -14.66 17.22 -24.89
C ASP A 720 -15.58 18.16 -25.68
N ALA A 721 -15.01 19.24 -26.22
CA ALA A 721 -15.74 20.28 -26.95
C ALA A 721 -16.50 19.74 -28.18
N SER A 722 -15.98 18.68 -28.83
CA SER A 722 -16.64 18.06 -29.99
C SER A 722 -17.92 17.31 -29.57
N VAL A 723 -17.92 16.72 -28.38
CA VAL A 723 -19.07 16.01 -27.80
C VAL A 723 -20.16 17.01 -27.42
N GLU A 724 -19.79 18.12 -26.79
CA GLU A 724 -20.75 19.19 -26.43
C GLU A 724 -21.41 19.83 -27.66
N GLU A 725 -20.63 20.07 -28.72
CA GLU A 725 -21.15 20.60 -29.98
C GLU A 725 -22.11 19.61 -30.67
N MET A 726 -21.83 18.31 -30.61
CA MET A 726 -22.77 17.28 -31.08
C MET A 726 -24.03 17.23 -30.21
N MET A 727 -23.90 17.32 -28.88
CA MET A 727 -25.02 17.30 -27.95
C MET A 727 -26.03 18.44 -28.21
N LYS A 728 -25.56 19.65 -28.58
CA LYS A 728 -26.45 20.74 -29.01
C LYS A 728 -27.45 20.31 -30.08
N THR A 729 -27.08 19.39 -30.96
CA THR A 729 -27.93 18.94 -32.08
C THR A 729 -29.00 17.94 -31.62
N TYR A 730 -28.68 17.13 -30.61
CA TYR A 730 -29.54 16.03 -30.17
C TYR A 730 -30.40 16.36 -28.95
N VAL A 731 -30.00 17.33 -28.13
CA VAL A 731 -30.78 17.78 -26.98
C VAL A 731 -31.94 18.66 -27.45
N THR A 732 -33.15 18.30 -27.07
CA THR A 732 -34.40 18.98 -27.43
C THR A 732 -35.05 19.66 -26.23
N PRO A 733 -35.98 20.63 -26.43
CA PRO A 733 -36.65 21.31 -25.32
C PRO A 733 -37.49 20.40 -24.41
N GLN A 734 -37.82 19.18 -24.85
CA GLN A 734 -38.55 18.18 -24.07
C GLN A 734 -37.65 17.28 -23.22
N ASP A 735 -36.34 17.41 -23.35
CA ASP A 735 -35.38 16.54 -22.68
C ASP A 735 -35.13 16.97 -21.22
N ARG A 736 -34.90 15.99 -20.33
CA ARG A 736 -34.49 16.24 -18.94
C ARG A 736 -33.69 15.06 -18.39
N VAL A 737 -32.93 15.31 -17.33
CA VAL A 737 -32.17 14.26 -16.63
C VAL A 737 -32.61 14.18 -15.17
N GLU A 738 -32.90 12.98 -14.69
CA GLU A 738 -33.04 12.73 -13.26
C GLU A 738 -31.75 12.13 -12.73
N VAL A 739 -31.17 12.76 -11.70
CA VAL A 739 -29.92 12.34 -11.06
C VAL A 739 -30.24 11.79 -9.68
N ILE A 740 -30.03 10.49 -9.51
CA ILE A 740 -30.16 9.81 -8.22
C ILE A 740 -28.75 9.52 -7.71
N MET A 741 -28.31 10.25 -6.70
CA MET A 741 -26.96 10.16 -6.17
C MET A 741 -26.92 9.50 -4.79
N GLY A 742 -25.92 8.65 -4.57
CA GLY A 742 -25.67 8.05 -3.27
C GLY A 742 -24.73 8.96 -2.50
N THR A 743 -25.08 9.36 -1.28
CA THR A 743 -24.37 10.43 -0.57
C THR A 743 -22.87 10.17 -0.36
N TRP A 744 -22.40 8.93 -0.51
CA TRP A 744 -21.01 8.53 -0.28
C TRP A 744 -20.50 7.51 -1.31
N CYS A 745 -21.05 7.53 -2.53
CA CYS A 745 -20.57 6.70 -3.61
C CYS A 745 -19.43 7.41 -4.37
N PRO A 746 -18.27 6.76 -4.59
CA PRO A 746 -17.18 7.31 -5.41
C PRO A 746 -17.64 7.79 -6.80
N ASP A 747 -18.68 7.17 -7.37
CA ASP A 747 -19.24 7.56 -8.66
C ASP A 747 -20.06 8.85 -8.59
N SER A 748 -20.83 9.03 -7.52
CA SER A 748 -21.50 10.32 -7.28
C SER A 748 -20.46 11.42 -7.08
N LEU A 749 -19.37 11.12 -6.37
CA LEU A 749 -18.30 12.09 -6.16
C LEU A 749 -17.60 12.54 -7.45
N ARG A 750 -17.48 11.61 -8.40
CA ARG A 750 -16.76 11.80 -9.65
C ARG A 750 -17.62 12.36 -10.77
N GLU A 751 -18.83 11.86 -10.98
CA GLU A 751 -19.61 12.16 -12.19
C GLU A 751 -20.59 13.33 -12.03
N VAL A 752 -21.11 13.60 -10.82
CA VAL A 752 -22.05 14.72 -10.61
C VAL A 752 -21.40 16.07 -10.94
N PRO A 753 -20.17 16.39 -10.50
CA PRO A 753 -19.51 17.64 -10.88
C PRO A 753 -19.28 17.77 -12.39
N LYS A 754 -18.95 16.67 -13.07
CA LYS A 754 -18.77 16.64 -14.53
C LYS A 754 -20.06 16.92 -15.27
N PHE A 755 -21.15 16.25 -14.86
CA PHE A 755 -22.47 16.49 -15.43
C PHE A 755 -22.91 17.95 -15.26
N LEU A 756 -22.72 18.53 -14.06
CA LEU A 756 -23.03 19.92 -13.81
C LEU A 756 -22.22 20.87 -14.69
N ARG A 757 -20.97 20.53 -14.99
CA ARG A 757 -20.13 21.31 -15.92
C ARG A 757 -20.68 21.26 -17.35
N ILE A 758 -21.01 20.07 -17.85
CA ILE A 758 -21.57 19.89 -19.21
C ILE A 758 -22.90 20.65 -19.36
N VAL A 759 -23.79 20.59 -18.36
CA VAL A 759 -25.07 21.31 -18.41
C VAL A 759 -24.86 22.83 -18.44
N ASP A 760 -23.89 23.35 -17.70
CA ASP A 760 -23.54 24.78 -17.72
C ASP A 760 -22.95 25.20 -19.08
N ASP A 761 -22.08 24.38 -19.66
CA ASP A 761 -21.45 24.64 -20.96
C ASP A 761 -22.49 24.61 -22.10
N LEU A 762 -23.40 23.62 -22.12
CA LEU A 762 -24.53 23.59 -23.07
C LEU A 762 -25.37 24.86 -23.03
N LYS A 763 -25.68 25.34 -21.83
CA LYS A 763 -26.52 26.53 -21.64
C LYS A 763 -25.77 27.81 -22.02
N SER A 764 -24.54 27.96 -21.54
CA SER A 764 -23.77 29.20 -21.69
C SER A 764 -23.17 29.36 -23.09
N GLN A 765 -22.71 28.27 -23.71
CA GLN A 765 -22.04 28.31 -25.01
C GLN A 765 -23.02 28.13 -26.18
N PHE A 766 -24.05 27.29 -26.01
CA PHE A 766 -24.95 26.91 -27.11
C PHE A 766 -26.42 27.34 -26.92
N GLY A 767 -26.78 27.92 -25.76
CA GLY A 767 -28.16 28.31 -25.45
C GLY A 767 -29.11 27.12 -25.26
N VAL A 768 -28.57 25.92 -25.06
CA VAL A 768 -29.35 24.68 -24.93
C VAL A 768 -29.55 24.36 -23.45
N ALA A 769 -30.81 24.25 -23.02
CA ALA A 769 -31.14 23.88 -21.65
C ALA A 769 -31.38 22.36 -21.55
N LEU A 770 -30.68 21.71 -20.62
CA LEU A 770 -30.95 20.33 -20.21
C LEU A 770 -31.31 20.33 -18.71
N PRO A 771 -32.59 20.51 -18.36
CA PRO A 771 -33.03 20.53 -16.97
C PRO A 771 -32.68 19.25 -16.24
N ALA A 772 -32.24 19.37 -14.98
CA ALA A 772 -31.94 18.22 -14.15
C ALA A 772 -32.53 18.33 -12.74
N THR A 773 -33.04 17.21 -12.22
CA THR A 773 -33.51 17.08 -10.83
C THR A 773 -32.59 16.16 -10.04
N PHE A 774 -32.32 16.50 -8.79
CA PHE A 774 -31.36 15.80 -7.95
C PHE A 774 -32.03 15.24 -6.70
N VAL A 775 -31.83 13.94 -6.45
CA VAL A 775 -32.27 13.25 -5.24
C VAL A 775 -31.07 12.53 -4.63
N ALA A 776 -30.71 12.90 -3.41
CA ALA A 776 -29.69 12.21 -2.63
C ALA A 776 -30.31 11.04 -1.85
N VAL A 777 -29.64 9.90 -1.83
CA VAL A 777 -30.08 8.70 -1.10
C VAL A 777 -28.94 8.13 -0.25
N ASP A 778 -29.29 7.61 0.93
CA ASP A 778 -28.34 6.88 1.78
C ASP A 778 -27.87 5.59 1.09
N ARG A 779 -26.63 5.17 1.40
CA ARG A 779 -25.97 3.95 0.91
C ARG A 779 -26.76 2.68 1.21
N ALA A 780 -27.61 2.70 2.24
CA ALA A 780 -28.51 1.60 2.62
C ALA A 780 -29.83 1.53 1.80
N LYS A 781 -30.07 2.47 0.86
CA LYS A 781 -31.21 2.47 -0.09
C LYS A 781 -32.60 2.55 0.55
N GLN A 782 -32.75 3.08 1.77
CA GLN A 782 -34.05 3.19 2.43
C GLN A 782 -34.84 4.46 2.01
N LYS A 783 -35.47 4.40 0.82
CA LYS A 783 -36.68 5.12 0.29
C LYS A 783 -36.69 6.68 0.20
N PRO A 784 -37.45 7.27 -0.77
CA PRO A 784 -38.77 6.87 -1.29
C PRO A 784 -38.83 6.08 -2.61
N VAL A 785 -37.71 5.88 -3.32
CA VAL A 785 -37.69 5.18 -4.62
C VAL A 785 -36.86 3.89 -4.53
N LYS A 786 -37.29 2.83 -5.21
CA LYS A 786 -36.58 1.54 -5.29
C LYS A 786 -35.49 1.66 -6.35
N VAL A 787 -34.27 2.04 -5.94
CA VAL A 787 -33.14 2.28 -6.85
C VAL A 787 -32.11 1.19 -6.65
N GLU A 788 -31.80 0.43 -7.69
CA GLU A 788 -30.89 -0.73 -7.57
C GLU A 788 -29.42 -0.32 -7.41
N LYS A 789 -28.97 0.86 -7.88
CA LYS A 789 -27.55 1.34 -7.91
C LYS A 789 -27.42 2.89 -7.88
N VAL A 790 -26.27 3.46 -7.51
CA VAL A 790 -26.01 4.93 -7.36
C VAL A 790 -24.61 5.31 -7.87
N ALA A 791 -24.28 6.43 -8.52
CA ALA A 791 -25.08 7.47 -9.16
C ALA A 791 -25.77 6.93 -10.43
N THR A 792 -27.03 7.29 -10.61
CA THR A 792 -27.80 6.96 -11.81
C THR A 792 -28.27 8.25 -12.48
N PHE A 793 -27.88 8.44 -13.75
CA PHE A 793 -28.39 9.51 -14.61
C PHE A 793 -29.45 8.90 -15.52
N ILE A 794 -30.70 9.33 -15.38
CA ILE A 794 -31.81 8.84 -16.20
C ILE A 794 -32.21 9.93 -17.17
N TYR A 795 -32.06 9.66 -18.46
CA TYR A 795 -32.36 10.62 -19.50
C TYR A 795 -33.77 10.39 -20.05
N TYR A 796 -34.56 11.45 -20.10
CA TYR A 796 -35.93 11.43 -20.62
C TYR A 796 -36.08 12.38 -21.81
N ARG A 797 -36.98 12.02 -22.73
CA ARG A 797 -37.56 12.90 -23.75
C ARG A 797 -39.08 12.87 -23.63
N GLY A 798 -39.68 13.96 -23.16
CA GLY A 798 -41.08 13.93 -22.72
C GLY A 798 -41.26 12.86 -21.62
N ASP A 799 -42.24 11.98 -21.73
CA ASP A 799 -42.44 10.92 -20.73
C ASP A 799 -41.67 9.63 -21.01
N ARG A 800 -40.92 9.57 -22.13
CA ARG A 800 -40.15 8.39 -22.53
C ARG A 800 -38.74 8.44 -21.96
N GLU A 801 -38.33 7.38 -21.28
CA GLU A 801 -36.93 7.16 -20.90
C GLU A 801 -36.12 6.72 -22.13
N LEU A 802 -35.03 7.42 -22.44
CA LEU A 802 -34.12 7.09 -23.55
C LEU A 802 -32.96 6.19 -23.12
N GLY A 803 -32.55 6.28 -21.85
CA GLY A 803 -31.47 5.47 -21.31
C GLY A 803 -31.03 5.91 -19.92
N ARG A 804 -30.11 5.13 -19.35
CA ARG A 804 -29.52 5.37 -18.03
C ARG A 804 -28.00 5.22 -18.10
N ILE A 805 -27.29 6.05 -17.38
CA ILE A 805 -25.89 5.83 -16.99
C ILE A 805 -25.93 5.32 -15.55
N VAL A 806 -25.53 4.07 -15.34
CA VAL A 806 -25.66 3.37 -14.04
C VAL A 806 -24.26 2.99 -13.55
N GLU A 807 -23.80 3.64 -12.47
CA GLU A 807 -22.39 3.56 -12.01
C GLU A 807 -21.40 4.04 -13.11
N LYS A 808 -20.09 4.07 -12.81
CA LYS A 808 -19.00 4.59 -13.67
C LYS A 808 -19.29 4.44 -15.19
N PRO A 809 -19.13 5.51 -16.01
CA PRO A 809 -19.35 5.45 -17.46
C PRO A 809 -18.51 4.35 -18.10
N GLN A 810 -19.05 3.74 -19.17
CA GLN A 810 -18.35 2.66 -19.89
C GLN A 810 -17.13 3.21 -20.66
N GLY A 811 -17.13 4.53 -20.94
CA GLY A 811 -16.02 5.32 -21.49
C GLY A 811 -15.84 6.65 -20.75
N LEU A 812 -15.68 7.76 -21.49
CA LEU A 812 -15.81 9.11 -20.94
C LEU A 812 -17.29 9.41 -20.64
N PHE A 813 -17.56 10.26 -19.67
CA PHE A 813 -18.93 10.47 -19.16
C PHE A 813 -19.82 11.19 -20.18
N GLU A 814 -19.24 12.16 -20.87
CA GLU A 814 -19.85 12.96 -21.92
C GLU A 814 -20.25 12.12 -23.14
N ASP A 815 -19.46 11.11 -23.49
CA ASP A 815 -19.75 10.20 -24.62
C ASP A 815 -21.00 9.37 -24.36
N ASP A 816 -21.12 8.82 -23.15
CA ASP A 816 -22.29 8.04 -22.74
C ASP A 816 -23.56 8.91 -22.72
N LEU A 817 -23.44 10.16 -22.28
CA LEU A 817 -24.56 11.12 -22.28
C LEU A 817 -25.00 11.49 -23.70
N LEU A 818 -24.05 11.75 -24.60
CA LEU A 818 -24.31 12.00 -26.02
C LEU A 818 -24.97 10.79 -26.68
N ALA A 819 -24.46 9.59 -26.43
CA ALA A 819 -25.00 8.35 -27.00
C ALA A 819 -26.46 8.12 -26.59
N ILE A 820 -26.86 8.52 -25.38
CA ILE A 820 -28.26 8.45 -24.94
C ILE A 820 -29.10 9.55 -25.60
N ALA A 821 -28.60 10.79 -25.66
CA ALA A 821 -29.30 11.93 -26.26
C ALA A 821 -29.57 11.71 -27.77
N ALA A 822 -28.65 11.04 -28.47
CA ALA A 822 -28.74 10.73 -29.90
C ALA A 822 -29.76 9.63 -30.26
N LYS A 823 -30.35 8.95 -29.27
CA LYS A 823 -31.38 7.93 -29.53
C LYS A 823 -32.68 8.59 -30.03
N GLN A 824 -33.28 7.98 -31.04
CA GLN A 824 -34.56 8.40 -31.63
C GLN A 824 -35.77 7.78 -30.91
#